data_AF-A0A8K0JVW0-F1
#
_entry.id   AF-A0A8K0JVW0-F1
#
_cell.length_a   1.000
_cell.length_b   1.000
_cell.length_c   1.000
_cell.angle_alpha   90.00
_cell.angle_beta   90.00
_cell.angle_gamma   90.00
#
_symmetry.space_group_name_H-M   'P 1'
#
loop_
_entity.id
_entity.type
_entity.pdbx_description
1 polymer ?
#
loop_
_entity_poly.entity_id
_entity_poly.type
_entity_poly.pdbx_seq_one_letter_code
_entity_poly.pdbx_strand_id
1 'polypeptide(L)'
;MSSGISKKLDPLLATSDVAKLVESIINQCRSDPSTVRQVEEFKSLKEKYISSDSVCSLTASHGILSLIEEGVLGISACTEFISLIPSLKNYGGALETLSGLLILDLKIQLANQKSYSCPFNLQSPQHPLISVLKVGRDSWLHVLNQMYYICYHCDETVQKYSLELLKPVFLYILCSPKLYNYSKRQTWSLLLKICSQTGWSKGMDILLSCISWLQVKFLYKIFYYVSCPMFTNNSFDYLQMENDITALLEFNCMLSELADAAVQSNELALAAAVGPHLAALSHQLLQNGLDPRMCIGSLRKILSATQDTASEITILIAEAIGKCPSLYLNDYILLCSDILKTKSCNTLSAKMLLVSLLQWLAFPNILTRSASISMQELANNIRSSSNDGWKISKNARLNAVTPTAFTLRAADAQRVDFAYLMSEAGNTWREKPEHLKEWLERLKIMASHQLLVKLRLTLSAIFLEGGFRDVEAEEESCELLLRLVESNAELGMGVLTLLLYKLARESNPESQLRLLRSIPAMAVQKENVPLVLSTLESLKIKKSLKPIVLDLYVRLWKVEPRCYSYLHKLVVEDPKDIDWEWELAKANVLKEICDLRAHAHGKELLPLLSQTLNRCSPTYGKGKEMEIEQFYLNKKASAASALALAGTSVLLKEKIIDPCAVWNVLGPKLSRDRRPTVIK
;
A
#
# COMPACT_ATOMS: atom_id res chain seq x y z
N MET A 1 -3.45 -49.21 -30.58
CA MET A 1 -3.76 -50.64 -30.36
C MET A 1 -3.88 -50.81 -28.84
N SER A 2 -5.01 -51.09 -28.19
CA SER A 2 -6.35 -51.55 -28.58
C SER A 2 -7.40 -50.71 -27.84
N SER A 3 -8.10 -49.83 -28.57
CA SER A 3 -9.28 -49.11 -28.10
C SER A 3 -10.48 -50.05 -28.10
N GLY A 4 -10.74 -50.71 -26.98
CA GLY A 4 -12.02 -51.36 -26.73
C GLY A 4 -13.07 -50.29 -26.52
N ILE A 5 -13.78 -49.91 -27.58
CA ILE A 5 -15.01 -49.11 -27.50
C ILE A 5 -16.01 -49.98 -26.75
N SER A 6 -16.19 -49.75 -25.44
CA SER A 6 -17.28 -50.35 -24.68
C SER A 6 -18.58 -49.97 -25.39
N LYS A 7 -19.32 -50.95 -25.90
CA LYS A 7 -20.68 -50.75 -26.44
C LYS A 7 -21.46 -49.93 -25.41
N LYS A 8 -21.72 -48.65 -25.69
CA LYS A 8 -22.64 -47.83 -24.89
C LYS A 8 -23.98 -48.56 -24.89
N LEU A 9 -24.53 -48.81 -23.70
CA LEU A 9 -25.85 -49.44 -23.59
C LEU A 9 -26.88 -48.50 -24.23
N ASP A 10 -27.88 -49.07 -24.91
CA ASP A 10 -29.01 -48.30 -25.43
C ASP A 10 -29.79 -47.69 -24.24
N PRO A 11 -30.00 -46.36 -24.18
CA PRO A 11 -30.71 -45.70 -23.09
C PRO A 11 -32.09 -46.28 -22.79
N LEU A 12 -32.80 -46.76 -23.82
CA LEU A 12 -34.13 -47.35 -23.66
C LEU A 12 -34.06 -48.70 -22.93
N LEU A 13 -33.07 -49.53 -23.24
CA LEU A 13 -32.85 -50.82 -22.57
C LEU A 13 -32.38 -50.63 -21.14
N ALA A 14 -31.43 -49.71 -20.91
CA ALA A 14 -30.98 -49.36 -19.56
C ALA A 14 -32.13 -48.87 -18.67
N THR A 15 -33.03 -48.05 -19.22
CA THR A 15 -34.21 -47.53 -18.50
C THR A 15 -35.22 -48.62 -18.21
N SER A 16 -35.52 -49.50 -19.16
CA SER A 16 -36.44 -50.63 -18.94
C SER A 16 -35.91 -51.59 -17.89
N ASP A 17 -34.61 -51.89 -17.90
CA ASP A 17 -33.99 -52.81 -16.95
C ASP A 17 -33.91 -52.22 -15.54
N VAL A 18 -33.63 -50.92 -15.41
CA VAL A 18 -33.63 -50.25 -14.10
C VAL A 18 -35.06 -50.07 -13.59
N ALA A 19 -36.03 -49.72 -14.44
CA ALA A 19 -37.43 -49.59 -14.04
C ALA A 19 -38.00 -50.91 -13.50
N LYS A 20 -37.71 -52.04 -14.15
CA LYS A 20 -38.10 -53.37 -13.64
C LYS A 20 -37.49 -53.69 -12.28
N LEU A 21 -36.23 -53.32 -12.07
CA LEU A 21 -35.56 -53.50 -10.77
C LEU A 21 -36.20 -52.61 -9.70
N VAL A 22 -36.49 -51.35 -10.01
CA VAL A 22 -37.14 -50.40 -9.10
C VAL A 22 -38.56 -50.85 -8.75
N GLU A 23 -39.36 -51.24 -9.73
CA GLU A 23 -40.73 -51.76 -9.51
C GLU A 23 -40.72 -53.06 -8.68
N SER A 24 -39.76 -53.97 -8.93
CA SER A 24 -39.59 -55.18 -8.11
C SER A 24 -39.31 -54.83 -6.65
N ILE A 25 -38.40 -53.88 -6.41
CA ILE A 25 -38.05 -53.42 -5.06
C ILE A 25 -39.25 -52.75 -4.36
N ILE A 26 -39.99 -51.88 -5.06
CA ILE A 26 -41.18 -51.20 -4.49
C ILE A 26 -42.25 -52.22 -4.12
N ASN A 27 -42.53 -53.18 -5.00
CA ASN A 27 -43.55 -54.19 -4.76
C ASN A 27 -43.18 -55.16 -3.63
N GLN A 28 -41.90 -55.50 -3.46
CA GLN A 28 -41.43 -56.37 -2.39
C GLN A 28 -41.30 -55.65 -1.03
N CYS A 29 -41.01 -54.34 -1.02
CA CYS A 29 -40.68 -53.60 0.21
C CYS A 29 -41.80 -52.67 0.71
N ARG A 30 -42.97 -52.62 0.04
CA ARG A 30 -44.16 -51.88 0.50
C ARG A 30 -44.67 -52.32 1.88
N SER A 31 -44.40 -53.56 2.30
CA SER A 31 -44.86 -54.15 3.56
C SER A 31 -43.85 -54.02 4.72
N ASP A 32 -42.56 -53.88 4.45
CA ASP A 32 -41.52 -53.69 5.49
C ASP A 32 -40.28 -52.94 4.93
N PRO A 33 -40.12 -51.63 5.17
CA PRO A 33 -39.02 -50.84 4.62
C PRO A 33 -37.63 -51.20 5.20
N SER A 34 -37.57 -52.07 6.22
CA SER A 34 -36.31 -52.49 6.86
C SER A 34 -35.54 -53.56 6.07
N THR A 35 -36.19 -54.29 5.15
CA THR A 35 -35.59 -55.39 4.37
C THR A 35 -34.93 -54.94 3.05
N VAL A 36 -35.09 -53.69 2.65
CA VAL A 36 -34.60 -53.14 1.36
C VAL A 36 -33.10 -53.38 1.16
N ARG A 37 -32.30 -53.33 2.23
CA ARG A 37 -30.84 -53.56 2.18
C ARG A 37 -30.44 -55.01 1.87
N GLN A 38 -31.35 -55.97 2.04
CA GLN A 38 -31.10 -57.40 1.88
C GLN A 38 -31.49 -57.94 0.49
N VAL A 39 -32.27 -57.17 -0.27
CA VAL A 39 -32.79 -57.53 -1.59
C VAL A 39 -31.66 -57.64 -2.63
N GLU A 40 -31.60 -58.73 -3.39
CA GLU A 40 -30.55 -58.96 -4.41
C GLU A 40 -30.66 -57.96 -5.58
N GLU A 41 -31.88 -57.54 -5.89
CA GLU A 41 -32.17 -56.49 -6.86
C GLU A 41 -31.60 -55.14 -6.43
N PHE A 42 -31.56 -54.85 -5.11
CA PHE A 42 -30.93 -53.64 -4.58
C PHE A 42 -29.39 -53.72 -4.63
N LYS A 43 -28.80 -54.91 -4.44
CA LYS A 43 -27.37 -55.14 -4.68
C LYS A 43 -27.00 -54.98 -6.16
N SER A 44 -27.84 -55.52 -7.04
CA SER A 44 -27.69 -55.37 -8.49
C SER A 44 -27.81 -53.90 -8.93
N LEU A 45 -28.69 -53.12 -8.29
CA LEU A 45 -28.82 -51.69 -8.52
C LEU A 45 -27.55 -50.92 -8.08
N LYS A 46 -26.94 -51.30 -6.94
CA LYS A 46 -25.64 -50.74 -6.49
C LYS A 46 -24.49 -51.07 -7.43
N GLU A 47 -24.45 -52.28 -7.98
CA GLU A 47 -23.45 -52.67 -8.98
C GLU A 47 -23.61 -51.86 -10.28
N LYS A 48 -24.86 -51.64 -10.72
CA LYS A 48 -25.17 -50.77 -11.87
C LYS A 48 -24.83 -49.30 -11.60
N TYR A 49 -24.98 -48.83 -10.37
CA TYR A 49 -24.59 -47.47 -9.94
C TYR A 49 -23.07 -47.24 -10.06
N ILE A 50 -22.25 -48.24 -9.71
CA ILE A 50 -20.77 -48.19 -9.77
C ILE A 50 -20.23 -48.42 -11.21
N SER A 51 -21.11 -48.76 -12.16
CA SER A 51 -20.70 -49.15 -13.52
C SER A 51 -19.90 -48.06 -14.27
N SER A 52 -19.00 -48.50 -15.16
CA SER A 52 -18.22 -47.60 -16.02
C SER A 52 -19.03 -46.99 -17.17
N ASP A 53 -20.21 -47.53 -17.48
CA ASP A 53 -21.09 -46.99 -18.50
C ASP A 53 -21.89 -45.80 -17.93
N SER A 54 -21.76 -44.63 -18.57
CA SER A 54 -22.36 -43.40 -18.07
C SER A 54 -23.88 -43.45 -18.09
N VAL A 55 -24.46 -44.11 -19.09
CA VAL A 55 -25.91 -44.26 -19.23
C VAL A 55 -26.43 -45.12 -18.10
N CYS A 56 -25.93 -46.35 -17.94
CA CYS A 56 -26.36 -47.27 -16.89
C CYS A 56 -26.21 -46.68 -15.48
N SER A 57 -25.10 -45.99 -15.18
CA SER A 57 -24.88 -45.34 -13.88
C SER A 57 -25.88 -44.20 -13.62
N LEU A 58 -26.17 -43.35 -14.61
CA LEU A 58 -27.17 -42.28 -14.50
C LEU A 58 -28.59 -42.84 -14.33
N THR A 59 -28.96 -43.87 -15.09
CA THR A 59 -30.29 -44.47 -14.99
C THR A 59 -30.48 -45.19 -13.66
N ALA A 60 -29.46 -45.91 -13.18
CA ALA A 60 -29.47 -46.50 -11.84
C ALA A 60 -29.58 -45.44 -10.74
N SER A 61 -28.92 -44.28 -10.94
CA SER A 61 -29.01 -43.13 -10.03
C SER A 61 -30.42 -42.56 -9.97
N HIS A 62 -31.08 -42.38 -11.12
CA HIS A 62 -32.48 -41.97 -11.18
C HIS A 62 -33.41 -42.99 -10.49
N GLY A 63 -33.19 -44.28 -10.72
CA GLY A 63 -33.95 -45.34 -10.06
C GLY A 63 -33.81 -45.33 -8.53
N ILE A 64 -32.63 -45.01 -8.00
CA ILE A 64 -32.40 -44.84 -6.55
C ILE A 64 -33.23 -43.65 -6.02
N LEU A 65 -33.27 -42.52 -6.73
CA LEU A 65 -34.07 -41.36 -6.33
C LEU A 65 -35.57 -41.70 -6.30
N SER A 66 -36.09 -42.42 -7.29
CA SER A 66 -37.49 -42.85 -7.32
C SER A 66 -37.84 -43.76 -6.13
N LEU A 67 -36.92 -44.64 -5.69
CA LEU A 67 -37.12 -45.46 -4.49
C LEU A 67 -37.22 -44.64 -3.21
N ILE A 68 -36.58 -43.47 -3.17
CA ILE A 68 -36.63 -42.55 -2.02
C ILE A 68 -37.91 -41.73 -2.05
N GLU A 69 -38.33 -41.23 -3.22
CA GLU A 69 -39.59 -40.50 -3.40
C GLU A 69 -40.81 -41.34 -3.01
N GLU A 70 -40.79 -42.64 -3.34
CA GLU A 70 -41.82 -43.61 -2.95
C GLU A 70 -41.74 -44.05 -1.47
N GLY A 71 -40.79 -43.52 -0.70
CA GLY A 71 -40.65 -43.78 0.74
C GLY A 71 -40.06 -45.13 1.13
N VAL A 72 -39.52 -45.88 0.17
CA VAL A 72 -38.92 -47.21 0.39
C VAL A 72 -37.52 -47.09 1.00
N LEU A 73 -36.75 -46.07 0.60
CA LEU A 73 -35.43 -45.75 1.16
C LEU A 73 -35.48 -44.47 2.00
N GLY A 74 -35.05 -44.55 3.27
CA GLY A 74 -34.92 -43.36 4.12
C GLY A 74 -33.67 -42.53 3.82
N ILE A 75 -33.68 -41.25 4.21
CA ILE A 75 -32.56 -40.29 4.04
C ILE A 75 -31.22 -40.82 4.59
N SER A 76 -31.24 -41.75 5.55
CA SER A 76 -30.04 -42.45 6.05
C SER A 76 -29.22 -43.15 4.94
N ALA A 77 -29.82 -43.44 3.79
CA ALA A 77 -29.17 -43.96 2.60
C ALA A 77 -28.06 -43.03 2.05
N CYS A 78 -28.10 -41.72 2.35
CA CYS A 78 -27.00 -40.79 2.04
C CYS A 78 -25.65 -41.33 2.52
N THR A 79 -25.57 -41.83 3.75
CA THR A 79 -24.31 -42.35 4.32
C THR A 79 -23.81 -43.61 3.59
N GLU A 80 -24.74 -44.44 3.13
CA GLU A 80 -24.47 -45.66 2.39
C GLU A 80 -23.93 -45.35 0.99
N PHE A 81 -24.53 -44.40 0.27
CA PHE A 81 -24.03 -43.95 -1.03
C PHE A 81 -22.75 -43.11 -0.95
N ILE A 82 -22.56 -42.33 0.13
CA ILE A 82 -21.28 -41.65 0.40
C ILE A 82 -20.13 -42.65 0.57
N SER A 83 -20.39 -43.80 1.22
CA SER A 83 -19.37 -44.85 1.39
C SER A 83 -18.94 -45.50 0.07
N LEU A 84 -19.78 -45.43 -0.97
CA LEU A 84 -19.50 -45.98 -2.29
C LEU A 84 -18.71 -45.02 -3.19
N ILE A 85 -18.53 -43.76 -2.79
CA ILE A 85 -17.83 -42.71 -3.58
C ILE A 85 -16.43 -43.14 -4.07
N PRO A 86 -15.55 -43.77 -3.25
CA PRO A 86 -14.22 -44.18 -3.70
C PRO A 86 -14.21 -45.21 -4.83
N SER A 87 -15.32 -45.94 -5.01
CA SER A 87 -15.43 -47.01 -6.01
C SER A 87 -16.01 -46.52 -7.34
N LEU A 88 -16.47 -45.26 -7.41
CA LEU A 88 -17.18 -44.72 -8.56
C LEU A 88 -16.23 -44.45 -9.73
N LYS A 89 -16.65 -44.89 -10.92
CA LYS A 89 -16.00 -44.55 -12.20
C LYS A 89 -16.68 -43.36 -12.89
N ASN A 90 -17.96 -43.13 -12.62
CA ASN A 90 -18.75 -42.02 -13.15
C ASN A 90 -19.31 -41.16 -12.00
N TYR A 91 -18.77 -39.96 -11.82
CA TYR A 91 -19.21 -39.05 -10.76
C TYR A 91 -20.55 -38.37 -11.07
N GLY A 92 -20.98 -38.32 -12.33
CA GLY A 92 -22.19 -37.62 -12.77
C GLY A 92 -23.48 -38.11 -12.11
N GLY A 93 -23.79 -39.41 -12.23
CA GLY A 93 -25.00 -39.99 -11.63
C GLY A 93 -24.96 -40.04 -10.10
N ALA A 94 -23.77 -40.24 -9.54
CA ALA A 94 -23.60 -40.18 -8.09
C ALA A 94 -23.87 -38.78 -7.52
N LEU A 95 -23.46 -37.73 -8.23
CA LEU A 95 -23.74 -36.37 -7.82
C LEU A 95 -25.22 -35.99 -7.97
N GLU A 96 -25.92 -36.56 -8.96
CA GLU A 96 -27.36 -36.37 -9.15
C GLU A 96 -28.19 -37.07 -8.06
N THR A 97 -27.81 -38.29 -7.67
CA THR A 97 -28.42 -38.96 -6.50
C THR A 97 -28.19 -38.20 -5.21
N LEU A 98 -26.96 -37.74 -4.96
CA LEU A 98 -26.64 -36.98 -3.76
C LEU A 98 -27.33 -35.61 -3.74
N SER A 99 -27.44 -34.90 -4.86
CA SER A 99 -28.14 -33.62 -4.92
C SER A 99 -29.65 -33.78 -4.73
N GLY A 100 -30.27 -34.78 -5.37
CA GLY A 100 -31.68 -35.11 -5.16
C GLY A 100 -31.99 -35.50 -3.71
N LEU A 101 -31.13 -36.30 -3.08
CA LEU A 101 -31.23 -36.64 -1.66
C LEU A 101 -31.14 -35.41 -0.75
N LEU A 102 -30.23 -34.48 -1.02
CA LEU A 102 -30.08 -33.24 -0.25
C LEU A 102 -31.31 -32.32 -0.40
N ILE A 103 -31.91 -32.26 -1.59
CA ILE A 103 -33.14 -31.50 -1.84
C ILE A 103 -34.32 -32.13 -1.08
N LEU A 104 -34.44 -33.45 -1.08
CA LEU A 104 -35.48 -34.16 -0.34
C LEU A 104 -35.33 -33.96 1.19
N ASP A 105 -34.12 -34.06 1.71
CA ASP A 105 -33.82 -33.77 3.14
C ASP A 105 -34.19 -32.34 3.52
N LEU A 106 -33.86 -31.36 2.66
CA LEU A 106 -34.23 -29.96 2.85
C LEU A 106 -35.75 -29.77 2.93
N LYS A 107 -36.52 -30.43 2.04
CA LYS A 107 -37.99 -30.35 2.06
C LYS A 107 -38.59 -30.99 3.31
N ILE A 108 -38.04 -32.13 3.75
CA ILE A 108 -38.50 -32.84 4.96
C ILE A 108 -38.20 -32.01 6.22
N GLN A 109 -37.03 -31.38 6.30
CA GLN A 109 -36.68 -30.50 7.42
C GLN A 109 -37.54 -29.24 7.47
N LEU A 110 -37.89 -28.66 6.32
CA LEU A 110 -38.83 -27.53 6.24
C LEU A 110 -40.27 -27.90 6.61
N ALA A 111 -40.69 -29.15 6.38
CA ALA A 111 -41.98 -29.64 6.86
C ALA A 111 -42.03 -29.74 8.40
N ASN A 112 -40.88 -30.01 9.02
CA ASN A 112 -40.74 -30.18 10.47
C ASN A 112 -40.34 -28.89 11.23
N GLN A 113 -39.68 -27.93 10.58
CA GLN A 113 -39.15 -26.69 11.18
C GLN A 113 -39.44 -25.45 10.32
N LYS A 114 -39.64 -24.29 10.97
CA LYS A 114 -39.94 -23.02 10.26
C LYS A 114 -38.74 -22.41 9.52
N SER A 115 -37.51 -22.76 9.89
CA SER A 115 -36.26 -22.28 9.28
C SER A 115 -35.32 -23.46 9.05
N TYR A 116 -34.71 -23.52 7.87
CA TYR A 116 -33.70 -24.53 7.54
C TYR A 116 -32.35 -24.14 8.16
N SER A 117 -31.55 -25.13 8.54
CA SER A 117 -30.13 -24.95 8.83
C SER A 117 -29.37 -26.17 8.32
N CYS A 118 -28.32 -25.94 7.53
CA CYS A 118 -27.59 -27.05 6.92
C CYS A 118 -26.96 -27.95 8.01
N PRO A 119 -27.29 -29.25 8.07
CA PRO A 119 -26.75 -30.15 9.09
C PRO A 119 -25.28 -30.50 8.82
N PHE A 120 -24.76 -30.18 7.63
CA PHE A 120 -23.42 -30.55 7.19
C PHE A 120 -22.39 -29.44 7.39
N ASN A 121 -21.16 -29.85 7.67
CA ASN A 121 -19.99 -29.00 7.87
C ASN A 121 -18.84 -29.38 6.91
N LEU A 122 -17.70 -28.69 7.04
CA LEU A 122 -16.48 -28.97 6.28
C LEU A 122 -15.82 -30.31 6.65
N GLN A 123 -16.05 -30.82 7.86
CA GLN A 123 -15.39 -32.01 8.42
C GLN A 123 -16.36 -33.11 8.84
N SER A 124 -17.07 -32.98 9.96
CA SER A 124 -18.02 -34.00 10.45
C SER A 124 -19.27 -33.35 11.04
N PRO A 125 -20.48 -33.72 10.57
CA PRO A 125 -20.74 -34.55 9.39
C PRO A 125 -20.36 -33.79 8.10
N GLN A 126 -19.57 -34.42 7.22
CA GLN A 126 -19.06 -33.76 6.02
C GLN A 126 -20.16 -33.59 4.98
N HIS A 127 -20.21 -32.43 4.30
CA HIS A 127 -21.13 -32.26 3.18
C HIS A 127 -20.82 -33.26 2.05
N PRO A 128 -21.82 -34.00 1.51
CA PRO A 128 -21.58 -35.09 0.55
C PRO A 128 -20.83 -34.66 -0.72
N LEU A 129 -21.15 -33.48 -1.27
CA LEU A 129 -20.44 -32.90 -2.41
C LEU A 129 -18.94 -32.65 -2.13
N ILE A 130 -18.56 -32.32 -0.90
CA ILE A 130 -17.16 -32.14 -0.51
C ILE A 130 -16.43 -33.49 -0.47
N SER A 131 -17.12 -34.54 -0.01
CA SER A 131 -16.56 -35.90 -0.01
C SER A 131 -16.22 -36.37 -1.42
N VAL A 132 -17.07 -36.06 -2.42
CA VAL A 132 -16.78 -36.33 -3.83
C VAL A 132 -15.53 -35.54 -4.31
N LEU A 133 -15.46 -34.23 -4.01
CA LEU A 133 -14.31 -33.39 -4.39
C LEU A 133 -12.97 -33.84 -3.76
N LYS A 134 -13.00 -34.45 -2.57
CA LYS A 134 -11.79 -34.99 -1.93
C LYS A 134 -11.26 -36.23 -2.65
N VAL A 135 -12.16 -37.07 -3.15
CA VAL A 135 -11.83 -38.34 -3.83
C VAL A 135 -11.46 -38.08 -5.30
N GLY A 136 -12.26 -37.31 -6.03
CA GLY A 136 -12.05 -36.99 -7.44
C GLY A 136 -11.86 -35.49 -7.68
N ARG A 137 -10.61 -35.01 -7.76
CA ARG A 137 -10.35 -33.57 -7.99
C ARG A 137 -10.89 -33.05 -9.31
N ASP A 138 -10.93 -33.90 -10.32
CA ASP A 138 -11.42 -33.53 -11.66
C ASP A 138 -12.95 -33.52 -11.75
N SER A 139 -13.67 -33.97 -10.72
CA SER A 139 -15.14 -33.95 -10.68
C SER A 139 -15.72 -32.56 -10.37
N TRP A 140 -14.88 -31.54 -10.22
CA TRP A 140 -15.29 -30.20 -9.81
C TRP A 140 -16.30 -29.57 -10.77
N LEU A 141 -16.22 -29.84 -12.07
CA LEU A 141 -17.16 -29.32 -13.07
C LEU A 141 -18.57 -29.92 -12.87
N HIS A 142 -18.65 -31.22 -12.55
CA HIS A 142 -19.93 -31.87 -12.24
C HIS A 142 -20.52 -31.33 -10.95
N VAL A 143 -19.69 -31.07 -9.92
CA VAL A 143 -20.15 -30.45 -8.67
C VAL A 143 -20.66 -29.03 -8.92
N LEU A 144 -19.95 -28.24 -9.73
CA LEU A 144 -20.38 -26.89 -10.10
C LEU A 144 -21.73 -26.93 -10.84
N ASN A 145 -21.93 -27.86 -11.79
CA ASN A 145 -23.21 -28.02 -12.47
C ASN A 145 -24.35 -28.36 -11.51
N GLN A 146 -24.09 -29.19 -10.49
CA GLN A 146 -25.08 -29.46 -9.44
C GLN A 146 -25.34 -28.24 -8.55
N MET A 147 -24.32 -27.42 -8.26
CA MET A 147 -24.53 -26.15 -7.57
C MET A 147 -25.42 -25.21 -8.40
N TYR A 148 -25.19 -25.10 -9.71
CA TYR A 148 -26.08 -24.36 -10.61
C TYR A 148 -27.51 -24.90 -10.57
N TYR A 149 -27.68 -26.22 -10.65
CA TYR A 149 -28.99 -26.87 -10.61
C TYR A 149 -29.75 -26.57 -9.31
N ILE A 150 -29.10 -26.67 -8.15
CA ILE A 150 -29.71 -26.38 -6.85
C ILE A 150 -30.05 -24.89 -6.70
N CYS A 151 -29.15 -24.00 -7.15
CA CYS A 151 -29.35 -22.56 -7.05
C CYS A 151 -30.40 -21.99 -8.02
N TYR A 152 -30.62 -22.66 -9.16
CA TYR A 152 -31.64 -22.28 -10.16
C TYR A 152 -32.75 -23.33 -10.25
N HIS A 153 -33.03 -24.03 -9.15
CA HIS A 153 -34.03 -25.07 -9.10
C HIS A 153 -35.44 -24.49 -9.38
N CYS A 154 -36.30 -25.27 -10.06
CA CYS A 154 -37.65 -24.82 -10.44
C CYS A 154 -38.58 -24.57 -9.22
N ASP A 155 -38.27 -25.16 -8.08
CA ASP A 155 -38.99 -24.98 -6.82
C ASP A 155 -38.43 -23.78 -6.04
N GLU A 156 -39.25 -22.74 -5.85
CA GLU A 156 -38.89 -21.51 -5.14
C GLU A 156 -38.39 -21.76 -3.71
N THR A 157 -38.87 -22.81 -3.04
CA THR A 157 -38.43 -23.15 -1.67
C THR A 157 -36.99 -23.61 -1.63
N VAL A 158 -36.60 -24.48 -2.57
CA VAL A 158 -35.24 -24.98 -2.73
C VAL A 158 -34.31 -23.84 -3.14
N GLN A 159 -34.75 -23.01 -4.08
CA GLN A 159 -34.00 -21.83 -4.51
C GLN A 159 -33.71 -20.88 -3.35
N LYS A 160 -34.70 -20.63 -2.47
CA LYS A 160 -34.59 -19.73 -1.32
C LYS A 160 -33.53 -20.17 -0.30
N TYR A 161 -33.39 -21.47 -0.05
CA TYR A 161 -32.46 -22.04 0.94
C TYR A 161 -31.19 -22.65 0.33
N SER A 162 -31.03 -22.56 -0.99
CA SER A 162 -29.88 -23.10 -1.73
C SER A 162 -28.53 -22.61 -1.20
N LEU A 163 -28.41 -21.33 -0.85
CA LEU A 163 -27.18 -20.74 -0.29
C LEU A 163 -26.81 -21.34 1.07
N GLU A 164 -27.80 -21.62 1.92
CA GLU A 164 -27.57 -22.19 3.25
C GLU A 164 -27.16 -23.65 3.15
N LEU A 165 -27.83 -24.43 2.30
CA LEU A 165 -27.47 -25.81 1.98
C LEU A 165 -26.03 -25.91 1.45
N LEU A 166 -25.69 -25.06 0.48
CA LEU A 166 -24.40 -25.11 -0.21
C LEU A 166 -23.27 -24.33 0.49
N LYS A 167 -23.54 -23.63 1.60
CA LYS A 167 -22.54 -22.83 2.33
C LYS A 167 -21.23 -23.59 2.62
N PRO A 168 -21.24 -24.85 3.12
CA PRO A 168 -20.01 -25.61 3.33
C PRO A 168 -19.24 -25.88 2.02
N VAL A 169 -19.95 -26.09 0.91
CA VAL A 169 -19.36 -26.39 -0.40
C VAL A 169 -18.69 -25.13 -0.99
N PHE A 170 -19.35 -23.97 -0.90
CA PHE A 170 -18.76 -22.69 -1.27
C PHE A 170 -17.47 -22.42 -0.50
N LEU A 171 -17.51 -22.54 0.83
CA LEU A 171 -16.33 -22.34 1.68
C LEU A 171 -15.21 -23.34 1.34
N TYR A 172 -15.54 -24.61 1.10
CA TYR A 172 -14.54 -25.60 0.73
C TYR A 172 -13.88 -25.27 -0.61
N ILE A 173 -14.64 -24.97 -1.66
CA ILE A 173 -14.06 -24.70 -2.98
C ILE A 173 -13.21 -23.42 -2.96
N LEU A 174 -13.76 -22.34 -2.40
CA LEU A 174 -13.13 -21.02 -2.43
C LEU A 174 -11.93 -20.90 -1.50
N CYS A 175 -11.96 -21.56 -0.33
CA CYS A 175 -10.90 -21.46 0.67
C CYS A 175 -9.87 -22.60 0.61
N SER A 176 -10.08 -23.63 -0.23
CA SER A 176 -9.12 -24.75 -0.32
C SER A 176 -7.92 -24.41 -1.22
N PRO A 177 -6.67 -24.57 -0.72
CA PRO A 177 -5.47 -24.33 -1.53
C PRO A 177 -5.21 -25.44 -2.58
N LYS A 178 -5.92 -26.57 -2.52
CA LYS A 178 -5.65 -27.77 -3.33
C LYS A 178 -6.46 -27.87 -4.62
N LEU A 179 -7.41 -26.96 -4.85
CA LEU A 179 -8.33 -26.99 -5.99
C LEU A 179 -7.89 -26.00 -7.08
N TYR A 180 -8.23 -26.32 -8.33
CA TYR A 180 -7.85 -25.52 -9.51
C TYR A 180 -8.44 -24.10 -9.46
N ASN A 181 -7.66 -23.10 -9.86
CA ASN A 181 -8.06 -21.68 -9.81
C ASN A 181 -9.32 -21.38 -10.63
N TYR A 182 -9.49 -22.10 -11.74
CA TYR A 182 -10.69 -22.00 -12.58
C TYR A 182 -11.96 -22.43 -11.84
N SER A 183 -11.88 -23.47 -11.01
CA SER A 183 -13.00 -23.93 -10.17
C SER A 183 -13.43 -22.88 -9.15
N LYS A 184 -12.46 -22.19 -8.53
CA LYS A 184 -12.70 -21.10 -7.59
C LYS A 184 -13.40 -19.93 -8.26
N ARG A 185 -12.88 -19.44 -9.41
CA ARG A 185 -13.48 -18.30 -10.13
C ARG A 185 -14.91 -18.58 -10.58
N GLN A 186 -15.19 -19.74 -11.16
CA GLN A 186 -16.55 -20.05 -11.60
C GLN A 186 -17.52 -20.15 -10.41
N THR A 187 -17.07 -20.74 -9.30
CA THR A 187 -17.85 -20.83 -8.05
C THR A 187 -18.09 -19.44 -7.44
N TRP A 188 -17.10 -18.55 -7.47
CA TRP A 188 -17.21 -17.17 -7.02
C TRP A 188 -18.21 -16.39 -7.87
N SER A 189 -18.13 -16.50 -9.20
CA SER A 189 -19.08 -15.87 -10.13
C SER A 189 -20.51 -16.36 -9.91
N LEU A 190 -20.71 -17.66 -9.65
CA LEU A 190 -22.01 -18.21 -9.27
C LEU A 190 -22.53 -17.56 -7.98
N LEU A 191 -21.71 -17.49 -6.93
CA LEU A 191 -22.10 -16.88 -5.66
C LEU A 191 -22.53 -15.42 -5.84
N LEU A 192 -21.76 -14.63 -6.59
CA LEU A 192 -22.08 -13.22 -6.86
C LEU A 192 -23.40 -13.06 -7.63
N LYS A 193 -23.65 -13.90 -8.64
CA LYS A 193 -24.91 -13.89 -9.42
C LYS A 193 -26.12 -14.21 -8.55
N ILE A 194 -25.98 -15.14 -7.59
CA ILE A 194 -27.08 -15.48 -6.68
C ILE A 194 -27.31 -14.34 -5.69
N CYS A 195 -26.24 -13.73 -5.16
CA CYS A 195 -26.33 -12.60 -4.23
C CYS A 195 -27.06 -11.41 -4.88
N SER A 196 -26.76 -11.10 -6.15
CA SER A 196 -27.43 -10.02 -6.87
C SER A 196 -28.91 -10.30 -7.17
N GLN A 197 -29.30 -11.57 -7.32
CA GLN A 197 -30.69 -11.97 -7.59
C GLN A 197 -31.55 -12.12 -6.34
N THR A 198 -30.99 -12.68 -5.25
CA THR A 198 -31.75 -13.06 -4.04
C THR A 198 -31.61 -12.07 -2.88
N GLY A 199 -30.80 -11.02 -3.07
CA GLY A 199 -30.46 -10.00 -2.08
C GLY A 199 -29.15 -10.31 -1.36
N TRP A 200 -28.29 -9.29 -1.23
CA TRP A 200 -26.93 -9.43 -0.72
C TRP A 200 -26.88 -9.93 0.73
N SER A 201 -27.87 -9.57 1.57
CA SER A 201 -27.90 -9.92 2.99
C SER A 201 -27.75 -11.42 3.29
N LYS A 202 -28.26 -12.31 2.42
CA LYS A 202 -28.18 -13.77 2.61
C LYS A 202 -26.81 -14.36 2.27
N GLY A 203 -26.12 -13.78 1.29
CA GLY A 203 -24.83 -14.25 0.80
C GLY A 203 -23.62 -13.56 1.44
N MET A 204 -23.84 -12.40 2.09
CA MET A 204 -22.77 -11.61 2.72
C MET A 204 -21.91 -12.43 3.68
N ASP A 205 -22.52 -13.25 4.55
CA ASP A 205 -21.76 -14.06 5.50
C ASP A 205 -20.77 -15.00 4.81
N ILE A 206 -21.18 -15.58 3.68
CA ILE A 206 -20.33 -16.49 2.89
C ILE A 206 -19.22 -15.69 2.21
N LEU A 207 -19.54 -14.54 1.60
CA LEU A 207 -18.58 -13.66 0.94
C LEU A 207 -17.50 -13.16 1.91
N LEU A 208 -17.91 -12.65 3.08
CA LEU A 208 -17.00 -12.15 4.10
C LEU A 208 -16.16 -13.27 4.72
N SER A 209 -16.75 -14.46 4.90
CA SER A 209 -16.00 -15.64 5.32
C SER A 209 -14.95 -16.02 4.27
N CYS A 210 -15.27 -16.02 2.98
CA CYS A 210 -14.28 -16.33 1.94
C CYS A 210 -13.13 -15.31 1.93
N ILE A 211 -13.45 -14.01 1.99
CA ILE A 211 -12.43 -12.95 1.95
C ILE A 211 -11.52 -13.00 3.19
N SER A 212 -12.08 -13.24 4.38
CA SER A 212 -11.29 -13.37 5.60
C SER A 212 -10.39 -14.61 5.63
N TRP A 213 -10.71 -15.65 4.87
CA TRP A 213 -9.90 -16.87 4.75
C TRP A 213 -8.82 -16.78 3.67
N LEU A 214 -9.03 -15.91 2.68
CA LEU A 214 -8.09 -15.63 1.59
C LEU A 214 -6.92 -14.73 2.03
N GLN A 215 -6.59 -14.68 3.33
CA GLN A 215 -5.54 -13.81 3.88
C GLN A 215 -4.26 -13.94 3.05
N VAL A 216 -4.05 -12.97 2.17
CA VAL A 216 -2.78 -12.86 1.47
C VAL A 216 -1.80 -12.44 2.54
N LYS A 217 -1.02 -13.41 3.05
CA LYS A 217 0.06 -13.12 3.99
C LYS A 217 0.95 -12.09 3.31
N PHE A 218 0.81 -10.84 3.76
CA PHE A 218 1.55 -9.70 3.24
C PHE A 218 3.02 -10.07 3.16
N LEU A 219 3.52 -10.16 1.94
CA LEU A 219 4.85 -10.65 1.62
C LEU A 219 5.90 -9.60 2.02
N TYR A 220 6.14 -9.44 3.32
CA TYR A 220 7.35 -8.79 3.83
C TYR A 220 8.61 -9.65 3.56
N LYS A 221 8.45 -10.89 3.08
CA LYS A 221 9.56 -11.83 2.86
C LYS A 221 10.33 -11.64 1.55
N ILE A 222 9.75 -11.08 0.49
CA ILE A 222 10.42 -11.05 -0.83
C ILE A 222 11.66 -10.15 -0.84
N PHE A 223 11.68 -9.05 -0.07
CA PHE A 223 12.84 -8.15 -0.04
C PHE A 223 14.07 -8.77 0.65
N TYR A 224 13.87 -9.70 1.60
CA TYR A 224 14.99 -10.35 2.29
C TYR A 224 15.75 -11.36 1.41
N TYR A 225 15.07 -11.97 0.44
CA TYR A 225 15.68 -12.98 -0.44
C TYR A 225 16.45 -12.37 -1.62
N VAL A 226 16.02 -11.22 -2.14
CA VAL A 226 16.70 -10.57 -3.28
C VAL A 226 17.96 -9.80 -2.84
N SER A 227 18.05 -9.38 -1.57
CA SER A 227 19.21 -8.66 -1.04
C SER A 227 20.30 -9.56 -0.44
N CYS A 228 20.10 -10.89 -0.40
CA CYS A 228 21.06 -11.82 0.21
C CYS A 228 21.45 -12.93 -0.80
N PRO A 229 22.62 -12.87 -1.45
CA PRO A 229 23.03 -13.86 -2.46
C PRO A 229 23.38 -15.25 -1.88
N MET A 230 23.12 -15.51 -0.60
CA MET A 230 23.61 -16.71 0.12
C MET A 230 22.58 -17.84 0.28
N PHE A 231 21.37 -17.73 -0.28
CA PHE A 231 20.39 -18.84 -0.28
C PHE A 231 20.01 -19.25 -1.70
N THR A 232 20.99 -19.73 -2.47
CA THR A 232 20.73 -20.62 -3.59
C THR A 232 20.73 -22.05 -3.05
N ASN A 233 19.56 -22.71 -3.04
CA ASN A 233 19.35 -24.16 -3.15
C ASN A 233 18.16 -24.73 -2.35
N ASN A 234 16.98 -24.10 -2.38
CA ASN A 234 15.76 -24.82 -2.00
C ASN A 234 14.68 -24.62 -3.07
N SER A 235 14.37 -25.68 -3.83
CA SER A 235 13.22 -25.75 -4.75
C SER A 235 11.87 -25.51 -4.04
N PHE A 236 11.84 -25.67 -2.71
CA PHE A 236 10.69 -25.40 -1.86
C PHE A 236 10.32 -23.91 -1.77
N ASP A 237 11.32 -23.01 -1.79
CA ASP A 237 11.10 -21.57 -1.62
C ASP A 237 10.52 -20.94 -2.91
N TYR A 238 10.89 -21.46 -4.09
CA TYR A 238 10.33 -21.02 -5.37
C TYR A 238 8.86 -21.43 -5.54
N LEU A 239 8.51 -22.67 -5.20
CA LEU A 239 7.14 -23.16 -5.26
C LEU A 239 6.21 -22.40 -4.29
N GLN A 240 6.71 -22.01 -3.12
CA GLN A 240 5.93 -21.21 -2.19
C GLN A 240 5.70 -19.78 -2.70
N MET A 241 6.71 -19.15 -3.30
CA MET A 241 6.59 -17.83 -3.92
C MET A 241 5.60 -17.80 -5.09
N GLU A 242 5.63 -18.82 -5.97
CA GLU A 242 4.70 -18.92 -7.10
C GLU A 242 3.25 -19.10 -6.65
N ASN A 243 3.02 -19.88 -5.59
CA ASN A 243 1.71 -20.04 -4.98
C ASN A 243 1.20 -18.73 -4.35
N ASP A 244 2.07 -17.95 -3.71
CA ASP A 244 1.68 -16.68 -3.08
C ASP A 244 1.33 -15.60 -4.13
N ILE A 245 2.06 -15.53 -5.25
CA ILE A 245 1.76 -14.63 -6.38
C ILE A 245 0.42 -15.02 -7.04
N THR A 246 0.20 -16.31 -7.23
CA THR A 246 -1.04 -16.83 -7.81
C THR A 246 -2.25 -16.51 -6.92
N ALA A 247 -2.11 -16.68 -5.60
CA ALA A 247 -3.14 -16.31 -4.63
C ALA A 247 -3.44 -14.80 -4.64
N LEU A 248 -2.41 -13.95 -4.78
CA LEU A 248 -2.58 -12.50 -4.90
C LEU A 248 -3.36 -12.10 -6.16
N LEU A 249 -3.07 -12.72 -7.31
CA LEU A 249 -3.81 -12.50 -8.56
C LEU A 249 -5.26 -13.01 -8.49
N GLU A 250 -5.48 -14.16 -7.83
CA GLU A 250 -6.82 -14.67 -7.55
C GLU A 250 -7.63 -13.69 -6.69
N PHE A 251 -7.02 -13.21 -5.61
CA PHE A 251 -7.65 -12.24 -4.71
C PHE A 251 -8.02 -10.95 -5.44
N ASN A 252 -7.13 -10.45 -6.31
CA ASN A 252 -7.41 -9.30 -7.17
C ASN A 252 -8.64 -9.52 -8.05
N CYS A 253 -8.72 -10.64 -8.76
CA CYS A 253 -9.87 -10.91 -9.60
C CYS A 253 -11.17 -11.07 -8.80
N MET A 254 -11.15 -11.79 -7.68
CA MET A 254 -12.34 -11.97 -6.85
C MET A 254 -12.84 -10.64 -6.27
N LEU A 255 -11.94 -9.79 -5.78
CA LEU A 255 -12.30 -8.50 -5.20
C LEU A 255 -12.78 -7.49 -6.26
N SER A 256 -12.17 -7.48 -7.45
CA SER A 256 -12.63 -6.69 -8.59
C SER A 256 -14.01 -7.13 -9.09
N GLU A 257 -14.26 -8.44 -9.19
CA GLU A 257 -15.58 -8.97 -9.55
C GLU A 257 -16.65 -8.63 -8.50
N LEU A 258 -16.31 -8.68 -7.21
CA LEU A 258 -17.19 -8.26 -6.12
C LEU A 258 -17.53 -6.77 -6.22
N ALA A 259 -16.53 -5.92 -6.46
CA ALA A 259 -16.74 -4.48 -6.63
C ALA A 259 -17.65 -4.18 -7.82
N ASP A 260 -17.41 -4.82 -8.96
CA ASP A 260 -18.22 -4.66 -10.17
C ASP A 260 -19.68 -5.11 -9.94
N ALA A 261 -19.88 -6.26 -9.27
CA ALA A 261 -21.21 -6.77 -8.94
C ALA A 261 -21.96 -5.87 -7.94
N ALA A 262 -21.26 -5.34 -6.94
CA ALA A 262 -21.83 -4.42 -5.95
C ALA A 262 -22.30 -3.11 -6.61
N VAL A 263 -21.48 -2.55 -7.51
CA VAL A 263 -21.83 -1.35 -8.28
C VAL A 263 -23.03 -1.61 -9.21
N GLN A 264 -23.05 -2.73 -9.93
CA GLN A 264 -24.16 -3.11 -10.81
C GLN A 264 -25.48 -3.31 -10.06
N SER A 265 -25.41 -3.83 -8.83
CA SER A 265 -26.58 -4.08 -7.99
C SER A 265 -27.00 -2.86 -7.15
N ASN A 266 -26.34 -1.71 -7.33
CA ASN A 266 -26.54 -0.49 -6.54
C ASN A 266 -26.34 -0.66 -5.02
N GLU A 267 -25.49 -1.60 -4.60
CA GLU A 267 -25.11 -1.82 -3.19
C GLU A 267 -23.95 -0.90 -2.79
N LEU A 268 -24.28 0.37 -2.59
CA LEU A 268 -23.31 1.45 -2.37
C LEU A 268 -22.45 1.23 -1.12
N ALA A 269 -23.01 0.68 -0.03
CA ALA A 269 -22.26 0.43 1.21
C ALA A 269 -21.16 -0.62 1.03
N LEU A 270 -21.44 -1.69 0.28
CA LEU A 270 -20.45 -2.72 -0.04
C LEU A 270 -19.39 -2.17 -0.99
N ALA A 271 -19.79 -1.45 -2.04
CA ALA A 271 -18.86 -0.82 -2.98
C ALA A 271 -17.90 0.15 -2.26
N ALA A 272 -18.42 0.97 -1.35
CA ALA A 272 -17.62 1.89 -0.54
C ALA A 272 -16.63 1.15 0.37
N ALA A 273 -17.03 0.01 0.97
CA ALA A 273 -16.15 -0.80 1.81
C ALA A 273 -15.05 -1.51 1.03
N VAL A 274 -15.33 -1.98 -0.20
CA VAL A 274 -14.35 -2.68 -1.05
C VAL A 274 -13.32 -1.73 -1.67
N GLY A 275 -13.69 -0.47 -1.94
CA GLY A 275 -12.81 0.52 -2.58
C GLY A 275 -11.42 0.66 -1.96
N PRO A 276 -11.29 0.96 -0.65
CA PRO A 276 -9.99 1.03 0.01
C PRO A 276 -9.16 -0.26 -0.09
N HIS A 277 -9.80 -1.43 -0.06
CA HIS A 277 -9.11 -2.72 -0.20
C HIS A 277 -8.53 -2.90 -1.61
N LEU A 278 -9.26 -2.51 -2.66
CA LEU A 278 -8.73 -2.50 -4.02
C LEU A 278 -7.56 -1.52 -4.19
N ALA A 279 -7.62 -0.35 -3.54
CA ALA A 279 -6.51 0.61 -3.57
C ALA A 279 -5.26 0.06 -2.87
N ALA A 280 -5.42 -0.57 -1.70
CA ALA A 280 -4.34 -1.24 -0.98
C ALA A 280 -3.76 -2.42 -1.77
N LEU A 281 -4.62 -3.20 -2.42
CA LEU A 281 -4.22 -4.31 -3.28
C LEU A 281 -3.43 -3.83 -4.50
N SER A 282 -3.83 -2.71 -5.10
CA SER A 282 -3.08 -2.11 -6.22
C SER A 282 -1.63 -1.79 -5.83
N HIS A 283 -1.42 -1.30 -4.60
CA HIS A 283 -0.08 -1.06 -4.07
C HIS A 283 0.71 -2.37 -3.87
N GLN A 284 0.05 -3.45 -3.44
CA GLN A 284 0.69 -4.77 -3.29
C GLN A 284 1.08 -5.38 -4.64
N LEU A 285 0.22 -5.25 -5.66
CA LEU A 285 0.52 -5.72 -7.01
C LEU A 285 1.78 -5.03 -7.53
N LEU A 286 1.88 -3.71 -7.36
CA LEU A 286 3.08 -2.95 -7.74
C LEU A 286 4.35 -3.42 -7.00
N GLN A 287 4.27 -3.68 -5.70
CA GLN A 287 5.41 -4.18 -4.91
C GLN A 287 5.93 -5.53 -5.41
N ASN A 288 5.06 -6.35 -6.00
CA ASN A 288 5.39 -7.66 -6.54
C ASN A 288 5.60 -7.64 -8.07
N GLY A 289 5.62 -6.46 -8.71
CA GLY A 289 5.81 -6.33 -10.16
C GLY A 289 4.64 -6.80 -11.03
N LEU A 290 3.43 -6.86 -10.48
CA LEU A 290 2.21 -7.31 -11.14
C LEU A 290 1.36 -6.12 -11.65
N ASP A 291 0.45 -6.39 -12.59
CA ASP A 291 -0.38 -5.37 -13.24
C ASP A 291 -1.55 -4.89 -12.34
N PRO A 292 -1.61 -3.59 -11.95
CA PRO A 292 -2.67 -3.03 -11.11
C PRO A 292 -3.92 -2.56 -11.89
N ARG A 293 -3.95 -2.60 -13.23
CA ARG A 293 -5.01 -1.98 -14.05
C ARG A 293 -6.42 -2.48 -13.75
N MET A 294 -6.57 -3.75 -13.36
CA MET A 294 -7.87 -4.30 -12.94
C MET A 294 -8.41 -3.61 -11.69
N CYS A 295 -7.56 -3.39 -10.67
CA CYS A 295 -7.94 -2.62 -9.48
C CYS A 295 -8.33 -1.19 -9.88
N ILE A 296 -7.52 -0.53 -10.73
CA ILE A 296 -7.75 0.85 -11.17
C ILE A 296 -9.10 0.97 -11.91
N GLY A 297 -9.42 0.01 -12.78
CA GLY A 297 -10.68 -0.05 -13.50
C GLY A 297 -11.89 -0.20 -12.56
N SER A 298 -11.83 -1.13 -11.61
CA SER A 298 -12.89 -1.31 -10.60
C SER A 298 -13.02 -0.11 -9.66
N LEU A 299 -11.90 0.51 -9.25
CA LEU A 299 -11.91 1.74 -8.45
C LEU A 299 -12.61 2.89 -9.17
N ARG A 300 -12.38 3.07 -10.48
CA ARG A 300 -13.07 4.12 -11.26
C ARG A 300 -14.59 3.89 -11.28
N LYS A 301 -15.04 2.65 -11.40
CA LYS A 301 -16.47 2.31 -11.32
C LYS A 301 -17.05 2.59 -9.93
N ILE A 302 -16.36 2.21 -8.85
CA ILE A 302 -16.78 2.50 -7.47
C ILE A 302 -16.89 4.01 -7.24
N LEU A 303 -15.89 4.79 -7.66
CA LEU A 303 -15.88 6.25 -7.48
C LEU A 303 -16.96 6.95 -8.29
N SER A 304 -17.37 6.37 -9.42
CA SER A 304 -18.52 6.87 -10.19
C SER A 304 -19.87 6.61 -9.51
N ALA A 305 -19.95 5.57 -8.68
CA ALA A 305 -21.17 5.20 -7.95
C ALA A 305 -21.24 5.81 -6.54
N THR A 306 -20.11 5.88 -5.83
CA THR A 306 -20.01 6.33 -4.44
C THR A 306 -18.75 7.15 -4.20
N GLN A 307 -18.86 8.20 -3.38
CA GLN A 307 -17.73 9.07 -3.01
C GLN A 307 -17.35 8.96 -1.53
N ASP A 308 -17.99 8.07 -0.78
CA ASP A 308 -17.88 8.01 0.68
C ASP A 308 -16.47 7.70 1.19
N THR A 309 -15.71 6.88 0.46
CA THR A 309 -14.35 6.43 0.81
C THR A 309 -13.25 7.00 -0.09
N ALA A 310 -13.54 8.13 -0.75
CA ALA A 310 -12.62 8.77 -1.67
C ALA A 310 -11.31 9.22 -1.00
N SER A 311 -11.36 9.66 0.26
CA SER A 311 -10.17 10.08 1.03
C SER A 311 -9.21 8.91 1.28
N GLU A 312 -9.74 7.76 1.73
CA GLU A 312 -8.97 6.56 2.03
C GLU A 312 -8.34 5.99 0.75
N ILE A 313 -9.12 5.95 -0.34
CA ILE A 313 -8.63 5.56 -1.67
C ILE A 313 -7.51 6.50 -2.12
N THR A 314 -7.66 7.82 -1.93
CA THR A 314 -6.65 8.81 -2.30
C THR A 314 -5.35 8.62 -1.52
N ILE A 315 -5.42 8.36 -0.22
CA ILE A 315 -4.23 8.10 0.63
C ILE A 315 -3.47 6.86 0.13
N LEU A 316 -4.19 5.77 -0.15
CA LEU A 316 -3.58 4.51 -0.60
C LEU A 316 -3.00 4.63 -2.01
N ILE A 317 -3.68 5.34 -2.91
CA ILE A 317 -3.17 5.63 -4.25
C ILE A 317 -1.96 6.55 -4.19
N ALA A 318 -1.94 7.56 -3.32
CA ALA A 318 -0.76 8.41 -3.14
C ALA A 318 0.46 7.58 -2.76
N GLU A 319 0.30 6.56 -1.90
CA GLU A 319 1.38 5.64 -1.59
C GLU A 319 1.78 4.75 -2.78
N ALA A 320 0.82 4.30 -3.59
CA ALA A 320 1.07 3.53 -4.82
C ALA A 320 1.85 4.34 -5.87
N ILE A 321 1.50 5.61 -6.08
CA ILE A 321 2.16 6.51 -7.05
C ILE A 321 3.64 6.72 -6.69
N GLY A 322 3.98 6.78 -5.40
CA GLY A 322 5.38 6.91 -4.97
C GLY A 322 6.25 5.69 -5.28
N LYS A 323 5.65 4.54 -5.63
CA LYS A 323 6.35 3.28 -5.94
C LYS A 323 6.02 2.73 -7.33
N CYS A 324 5.19 3.40 -8.12
CA CYS A 324 4.70 2.86 -9.38
C CYS A 324 5.76 2.96 -10.50
N PRO A 325 5.92 1.94 -11.36
CA PRO A 325 6.62 2.09 -12.62
C PRO A 325 5.93 3.14 -13.52
N SER A 326 6.71 3.82 -14.36
CA SER A 326 6.18 4.84 -15.30
C SER A 326 5.10 4.30 -16.24
N LEU A 327 5.09 2.98 -16.49
CA LEU A 327 4.09 2.29 -17.32
C LEU A 327 2.65 2.49 -16.83
N TYR A 328 2.43 2.45 -15.51
CA TYR A 328 1.09 2.53 -14.90
C TYR A 328 0.76 3.93 -14.37
N LEU A 329 1.73 4.86 -14.39
CA LEU A 329 1.58 6.20 -13.83
C LEU A 329 0.36 6.91 -14.40
N ASN A 330 0.20 6.91 -15.74
CA ASN A 330 -0.91 7.60 -16.39
C ASN A 330 -2.30 7.09 -15.95
N ASP A 331 -2.44 5.78 -15.72
CA ASP A 331 -3.70 5.19 -15.24
C ASP A 331 -4.08 5.70 -13.84
N TYR A 332 -3.09 5.79 -12.94
CA TYR A 332 -3.28 6.38 -11.62
C TYR A 332 -3.57 7.88 -11.67
N ILE A 333 -2.90 8.63 -12.57
CA ILE A 333 -3.15 10.07 -12.74
C ILE A 333 -4.57 10.32 -13.23
N LEU A 334 -5.07 9.54 -14.19
CA LEU A 334 -6.45 9.65 -14.66
C LEU A 334 -7.45 9.34 -13.54
N LEU A 335 -7.21 8.29 -12.75
CA LEU A 335 -8.04 7.95 -11.58
C LEU A 335 -8.07 9.10 -10.56
N CYS A 336 -6.92 9.71 -10.26
CA CYS A 336 -6.83 10.86 -9.36
C CYS A 336 -7.56 12.09 -9.92
N SER A 337 -7.53 12.29 -11.25
CA SER A 337 -8.29 13.36 -11.92
C SER A 337 -9.79 13.21 -11.71
N ASP A 338 -10.31 11.98 -11.81
CA ASP A 338 -11.72 11.69 -11.57
C ASP A 338 -12.12 11.98 -10.12
N ILE A 339 -11.28 11.63 -9.14
CA ILE A 339 -11.51 11.95 -7.72
C ILE A 339 -11.51 13.47 -7.52
N LEU A 340 -10.50 14.18 -8.00
CA LEU A 340 -10.33 15.62 -7.73
C LEU A 340 -11.39 16.48 -8.42
N LYS A 341 -11.93 16.07 -9.58
CA LYS A 341 -13.08 16.73 -10.21
C LYS A 341 -14.31 16.78 -9.28
N THR A 342 -14.50 15.74 -8.48
CA THR A 342 -15.65 15.63 -7.56
C THR A 342 -15.44 16.34 -6.22
N LYS A 343 -14.18 16.71 -5.89
CA LYS A 343 -13.76 17.30 -4.60
C LYS A 343 -14.26 16.53 -3.36
N SER A 344 -14.30 15.21 -3.48
CA SER A 344 -14.84 14.28 -2.48
C SER A 344 -13.83 13.85 -1.41
N CYS A 345 -12.54 14.10 -1.62
CA CYS A 345 -11.48 13.76 -0.66
C CYS A 345 -11.21 14.93 0.31
N ASN A 346 -10.63 14.62 1.47
CA ASN A 346 -10.25 15.64 2.46
C ASN A 346 -8.92 16.33 2.08
N THR A 347 -8.64 17.48 2.70
CA THR A 347 -7.44 18.28 2.39
C THR A 347 -6.15 17.49 2.59
N LEU A 348 -6.02 16.78 3.73
CA LEU A 348 -4.84 15.99 4.04
C LEU A 348 -4.54 14.95 2.96
N SER A 349 -5.53 14.16 2.53
CA SER A 349 -5.36 13.15 1.48
C SER A 349 -4.99 13.76 0.13
N ALA A 350 -5.58 14.90 -0.23
CA ALA A 350 -5.23 15.64 -1.44
C ALA A 350 -3.77 16.15 -1.38
N LYS A 351 -3.30 16.61 -0.21
CA LYS A 351 -1.89 17.01 -0.03
C LYS A 351 -0.94 15.82 -0.03
N MET A 352 -1.32 14.68 0.55
CA MET A 352 -0.54 13.44 0.44
C MET A 352 -0.37 13.01 -1.02
N LEU A 353 -1.43 13.13 -1.83
CA LEU A 353 -1.35 12.93 -3.28
C LEU A 353 -0.39 13.93 -3.93
N LEU A 354 -0.48 15.22 -3.60
CA LEU A 354 0.44 16.23 -4.12
C LEU A 354 1.90 15.87 -3.83
N VAL A 355 2.24 15.44 -2.62
CA VAL A 355 3.61 15.01 -2.25
C VAL A 355 4.12 13.93 -3.20
N SER A 356 3.30 12.91 -3.48
CA SER A 356 3.69 11.83 -4.40
C SER A 356 3.83 12.32 -5.85
N LEU A 357 2.99 13.26 -6.30
CA LEU A 357 3.12 13.87 -7.63
C LEU A 357 4.38 14.72 -7.78
N LEU A 358 4.83 15.40 -6.72
CA LEU A 358 6.03 16.23 -6.76
C LEU A 358 7.29 15.45 -7.11
N GLN A 359 7.39 14.20 -6.65
CA GLN A 359 8.53 13.33 -6.97
C GLN A 359 8.64 13.10 -8.48
N TRP A 360 7.51 12.93 -9.17
CA TRP A 360 7.45 12.78 -10.63
C TRP A 360 7.62 14.10 -11.38
N LEU A 361 7.09 15.20 -10.85
CA LEU A 361 7.18 16.53 -11.47
C LEU A 361 8.58 17.14 -11.38
N ALA A 362 9.37 16.78 -10.37
CA ALA A 362 10.74 17.28 -10.22
C ALA A 362 11.68 16.79 -11.32
N PHE A 363 11.42 15.60 -11.88
CA PHE A 363 12.29 14.96 -12.88
C PHE A 363 11.49 14.52 -14.12
N PRO A 364 11.02 15.47 -14.95
CA PRO A 364 10.30 15.14 -16.17
C PRO A 364 11.20 14.37 -17.12
N ASN A 365 10.68 13.30 -17.71
CA ASN A 365 11.43 12.44 -18.63
C ASN A 365 10.54 11.96 -19.79
N ILE A 366 11.15 11.33 -20.79
CA ILE A 366 10.43 10.91 -22.01
C ILE A 366 9.33 9.88 -21.73
N LEU A 367 9.50 9.06 -20.69
CA LEU A 367 8.55 8.01 -20.30
C LEU A 367 7.32 8.58 -19.57
N THR A 368 7.43 9.75 -18.95
CA THR A 368 6.34 10.40 -18.21
C THR A 368 5.62 11.48 -19.01
N ARG A 369 5.99 11.68 -20.29
CA ARG A 369 5.46 12.76 -21.14
C ARG A 369 3.93 12.74 -21.28
N SER A 370 3.33 11.56 -21.40
CA SER A 370 1.87 11.40 -21.51
C SER A 370 1.14 11.85 -20.25
N ALA A 371 1.71 11.59 -19.07
CA ALA A 371 1.12 11.94 -17.78
C ALA A 371 1.47 13.36 -17.33
N SER A 372 2.53 13.98 -17.87
CA SER A 372 3.11 15.23 -17.35
C SER A 372 2.13 16.40 -17.31
N ILE A 373 1.32 16.59 -18.36
CA ILE A 373 0.36 17.70 -18.42
C ILE A 373 -0.72 17.50 -17.36
N SER A 374 -1.31 16.31 -17.30
CA SER A 374 -2.34 15.96 -16.31
C SER A 374 -1.80 16.03 -14.88
N MET A 375 -0.55 15.63 -14.63
CA MET A 375 0.08 15.79 -13.30
C MET A 375 0.19 17.26 -12.89
N GLN A 376 0.59 18.14 -13.80
CA GLN A 376 0.68 19.59 -13.53
C GLN A 376 -0.70 20.20 -13.25
N GLU A 377 -1.71 19.82 -14.03
CA GLU A 377 -3.10 20.23 -13.82
C GLU A 377 -3.62 19.79 -12.45
N LEU A 378 -3.40 18.53 -12.07
CA LEU A 378 -3.80 18.02 -10.75
C LEU A 378 -3.10 18.75 -9.62
N ALA A 379 -1.78 18.95 -9.73
CA ALA A 379 -1.01 19.69 -8.72
C ALA A 379 -1.52 21.14 -8.58
N ASN A 380 -1.91 21.78 -9.68
CA ASN A 380 -2.50 23.11 -9.66
C ASN A 380 -3.93 23.12 -9.07
N ASN A 381 -4.74 22.10 -9.34
CA ASN A 381 -6.10 21.97 -8.77
C ASN A 381 -6.09 21.76 -7.25
N ILE A 382 -5.17 20.92 -6.75
CA ILE A 382 -4.97 20.71 -5.31
C ILE A 382 -4.47 22.00 -4.62
N ARG A 383 -3.77 22.85 -5.37
CA ARG A 383 -3.27 24.14 -4.89
C ARG A 383 -4.35 25.22 -4.84
N SER A 384 -5.12 25.36 -5.92
CA SER A 384 -6.12 26.44 -6.07
C SER A 384 -7.38 26.20 -5.25
N SER A 385 -7.64 24.95 -4.88
CA SER A 385 -8.76 24.61 -4.01
C SER A 385 -8.50 25.13 -2.59
N SER A 386 -9.28 26.12 -2.16
CA SER A 386 -9.32 26.56 -0.77
C SER A 386 -9.66 25.38 0.16
N ASN A 387 -9.19 25.42 1.42
CA ASN A 387 -9.44 24.36 2.40
C ASN A 387 -10.95 24.04 2.54
N ASP A 388 -11.83 25.03 2.32
CA ASP A 388 -13.29 24.91 2.35
C ASP A 388 -13.92 24.22 1.13
N GLY A 389 -13.17 24.04 0.06
CA GLY A 389 -13.65 23.37 -1.16
C GLY A 389 -13.72 21.84 -1.06
N TRP A 390 -13.07 21.24 -0.06
CA TRP A 390 -13.00 19.79 0.13
C TRP A 390 -14.12 19.30 1.03
N LYS A 391 -14.97 18.42 0.50
CA LYS A 391 -16.12 17.87 1.25
C LYS A 391 -15.65 16.87 2.30
N ILE A 392 -16.12 17.04 3.53
CA ILE A 392 -15.96 16.04 4.58
C ILE A 392 -17.06 14.98 4.37
N SER A 393 -16.66 13.75 4.05
CA SER A 393 -17.59 12.62 3.99
C SER A 393 -18.11 12.31 5.40
N LYS A 394 -19.37 12.67 5.68
CA LYS A 394 -20.03 12.36 6.96
C LYS A 394 -20.27 10.86 7.14
N ASN A 395 -20.29 10.09 6.05
CA ASN A 395 -20.62 8.66 6.03
C ASN A 395 -19.41 7.74 6.16
N ALA A 396 -18.17 8.24 6.04
CA ALA A 396 -16.97 7.45 6.23
C ALA A 396 -16.93 6.78 7.63
N ARG A 397 -17.47 7.44 8.66
CA ARG A 397 -17.67 6.89 10.02
C ARG A 397 -18.66 5.73 10.08
N LEU A 398 -19.77 5.83 9.37
CA LEU A 398 -20.81 4.80 9.37
C LEU A 398 -20.35 3.56 8.59
N ASN A 399 -19.71 3.76 7.44
CA ASN A 399 -19.20 2.67 6.62
C ASN A 399 -18.08 1.89 7.33
N ALA A 400 -17.28 2.55 8.16
CA ALA A 400 -16.22 1.94 8.95
C ALA A 400 -16.67 0.97 10.03
N VAL A 401 -17.88 1.18 10.56
CA VAL A 401 -18.46 0.41 11.66
C VAL A 401 -19.39 -0.68 11.12
N THR A 402 -19.58 -0.76 9.80
CA THR A 402 -20.36 -1.86 9.20
C THR A 402 -19.67 -3.21 9.45
N PRO A 403 -20.41 -4.28 9.76
CA PRO A 403 -19.85 -5.63 9.90
C PRO A 403 -19.04 -6.08 8.67
N THR A 404 -19.45 -5.62 7.48
CA THR A 404 -18.75 -5.82 6.20
C THR A 404 -17.40 -5.11 6.18
N ALA A 405 -17.31 -3.84 6.55
CA ALA A 405 -16.02 -3.15 6.62
C ALA A 405 -15.11 -3.73 7.71
N PHE A 406 -15.67 -4.12 8.86
CA PHE A 406 -14.91 -4.72 9.96
C PHE A 406 -14.28 -6.06 9.58
N THR A 407 -15.04 -6.94 8.93
CA THR A 407 -14.56 -8.26 8.48
C THR A 407 -13.57 -8.16 7.31
N LEU A 408 -13.75 -7.20 6.40
CA LEU A 408 -12.77 -6.90 5.36
C LEU A 408 -11.47 -6.34 5.94
N ARG A 409 -11.54 -5.46 6.94
CA ARG A 409 -10.36 -4.98 7.68
C ARG A 409 -9.59 -6.11 8.35
N ALA A 410 -10.27 -7.12 8.90
CA ALA A 410 -9.58 -8.27 9.49
C ALA A 410 -8.74 -9.07 8.47
N ALA A 411 -9.00 -8.92 7.15
CA ALA A 411 -8.26 -9.60 6.08
C ALA A 411 -7.05 -8.79 5.54
N ASP A 412 -7.13 -7.46 5.47
CA ASP A 412 -6.09 -6.55 4.93
C ASP A 412 -5.70 -5.43 5.95
N ALA A 413 -5.59 -5.81 7.22
CA ALA A 413 -5.71 -4.90 8.37
C ALA A 413 -4.84 -3.65 8.33
N GLN A 414 -3.54 -3.77 8.04
CA GLN A 414 -2.66 -2.67 8.43
C GLN A 414 -2.73 -1.42 7.55
N ARG A 415 -2.92 -1.56 6.23
CA ARG A 415 -2.88 -0.41 5.30
C ARG A 415 -4.22 0.31 5.22
N VAL A 416 -5.31 -0.46 5.16
CA VAL A 416 -6.67 0.11 5.11
C VAL A 416 -7.01 0.78 6.43
N ASP A 417 -6.67 0.17 7.58
CA ASP A 417 -6.89 0.80 8.89
C ASP A 417 -6.07 2.08 9.03
N PHE A 418 -4.82 2.08 8.57
CA PHE A 418 -4.00 3.28 8.57
C PHE A 418 -4.63 4.40 7.73
N ALA A 419 -5.06 4.11 6.50
CA ALA A 419 -5.70 5.10 5.65
C ALA A 419 -6.98 5.68 6.29
N TYR A 420 -7.77 4.83 6.95
CA TYR A 420 -8.96 5.24 7.67
C TYR A 420 -8.65 6.18 8.84
N LEU A 421 -7.71 5.78 9.71
CA LEU A 421 -7.28 6.59 10.84
C LEU A 421 -6.72 7.94 10.39
N MET A 422 -5.92 7.96 9.32
CA MET A 422 -5.36 9.21 8.80
C MET A 422 -6.40 10.10 8.15
N SER A 423 -7.38 9.53 7.46
CA SER A 423 -8.54 10.26 6.91
C SER A 423 -9.34 10.93 8.02
N GLU A 424 -9.63 10.19 9.09
CA GLU A 424 -10.35 10.72 10.26
C GLU A 424 -9.53 11.76 11.04
N ALA A 425 -8.24 11.52 11.24
CA ALA A 425 -7.34 12.46 11.88
C ALA A 425 -7.26 13.77 11.08
N GLY A 426 -7.15 13.70 9.76
CA GLY A 426 -7.16 14.88 8.89
C GLY A 426 -8.44 15.71 8.99
N ASN A 427 -9.60 15.07 9.13
CA ASN A 427 -10.86 15.78 9.36
C ASN A 427 -10.87 16.45 10.75
N THR A 428 -10.37 15.75 11.77
CA THR A 428 -10.31 16.25 13.15
C THR A 428 -9.35 17.42 13.30
N TRP A 429 -8.16 17.34 12.70
CA TRP A 429 -7.15 18.41 12.72
C TRP A 429 -7.63 19.67 12.00
N ARG A 430 -8.47 19.52 10.97
CA ARG A 430 -9.12 20.64 10.30
C ARG A 430 -10.14 21.35 11.19
N GLU A 431 -10.92 20.59 11.97
CA GLU A 431 -11.89 21.15 12.92
C GLU A 431 -11.22 21.73 14.18
N LYS A 432 -10.12 21.10 14.64
CA LYS A 432 -9.42 21.41 15.89
C LYS A 432 -7.91 21.35 15.69
N PRO A 433 -7.25 22.47 15.32
CA PRO A 433 -5.81 22.49 15.05
C PRO A 433 -4.95 22.23 16.30
N GLU A 434 -5.46 22.54 17.50
CA GLU A 434 -4.80 22.24 18.79
C GLU A 434 -4.39 20.75 18.91
N HIS A 435 -5.24 19.84 18.44
CA HIS A 435 -4.97 18.40 18.50
C HIS A 435 -3.87 17.95 17.54
N LEU A 436 -3.62 18.70 16.46
CA LEU A 436 -2.48 18.43 15.58
C LEU A 436 -1.17 18.70 16.31
N LYS A 437 -1.09 19.82 17.03
CA LYS A 437 0.08 20.19 17.83
C LYS A 437 0.35 19.17 18.93
N GLU A 438 -0.67 18.84 19.73
CA GLU A 438 -0.55 17.80 20.77
C GLU A 438 -0.09 16.45 20.21
N TRP A 439 -0.55 16.09 19.00
CA TRP A 439 -0.16 14.86 18.33
C TRP A 439 1.30 14.89 17.87
N LEU A 440 1.76 16.00 17.28
CA LEU A 440 3.15 16.16 16.83
C LEU A 440 4.14 16.17 18.00
N GLU A 441 3.81 16.84 19.10
CA GLU A 441 4.61 16.85 20.34
C GLU A 441 4.78 15.43 20.90
N ARG A 442 3.67 14.66 20.99
CA ARG A 442 3.72 13.25 21.41
C ARG A 442 4.51 12.39 20.44
N LEU A 443 4.38 12.64 19.14
CA LEU A 443 5.11 11.90 18.12
C LEU A 443 6.62 12.14 18.24
N LYS A 444 7.07 13.37 18.52
CA LYS A 444 8.50 13.67 18.75
C LYS A 444 9.11 12.86 19.88
N ILE A 445 8.33 12.54 20.92
CA ILE A 445 8.78 11.82 22.11
C ILE A 445 8.68 10.30 21.91
N MET A 446 7.58 9.82 21.33
CA MET A 446 7.22 8.40 21.35
C MET A 446 7.47 7.66 20.03
N ALA A 447 7.78 8.35 18.93
CA ALA A 447 7.81 7.72 17.62
C ALA A 447 8.99 6.77 17.45
N SER A 448 8.67 5.52 17.09
CA SER A 448 9.66 4.59 16.54
C SER A 448 9.96 4.96 15.09
N HIS A 449 11.17 4.61 14.62
CA HIS A 449 11.56 4.80 13.21
C HIS A 449 10.55 4.17 12.23
N GLN A 450 10.06 2.96 12.53
CA GLN A 450 9.08 2.27 11.68
C GLN A 450 7.75 3.03 11.57
N LEU A 451 7.32 3.69 12.65
CA LEU A 451 6.12 4.52 12.65
C LEU A 451 6.32 5.79 11.79
N LEU A 452 7.47 6.45 11.91
CA LEU A 452 7.79 7.63 11.11
C LEU A 452 7.82 7.31 9.60
N VAL A 453 8.39 6.16 9.22
CA VAL A 453 8.38 5.71 7.81
C VAL A 453 6.96 5.50 7.30
N LYS A 454 6.04 4.99 8.11
CA LYS A 454 4.61 4.86 7.74
C LYS A 454 3.93 6.22 7.62
N LEU A 455 4.25 7.15 8.52
CA LEU A 455 3.69 8.51 8.56
C LEU A 455 4.34 9.48 7.55
N ARG A 456 5.35 9.06 6.79
CA ARG A 456 6.15 9.96 5.91
C ARG A 456 5.31 10.85 5.00
N LEU A 457 4.28 10.30 4.36
CA LEU A 457 3.41 11.04 3.45
C LEU A 457 2.51 12.02 4.21
N THR A 458 2.03 11.63 5.40
CA THR A 458 1.26 12.49 6.29
C THR A 458 2.10 13.66 6.78
N LEU A 459 3.30 13.41 7.29
CA LEU A 459 4.22 14.47 7.75
C LEU A 459 4.58 15.42 6.60
N SER A 460 4.80 14.88 5.40
CA SER A 460 5.06 15.67 4.20
C SER A 460 3.84 16.51 3.80
N ALA A 461 2.62 15.97 3.96
CA ALA A 461 1.39 16.69 3.68
C ALA A 461 1.17 17.82 4.69
N ILE A 462 1.33 17.57 5.99
CA ILE A 462 1.28 18.58 7.07
C ILE A 462 2.29 19.70 6.79
N PHE A 463 3.53 19.34 6.42
CA PHE A 463 4.57 20.30 6.09
C PHE A 463 4.22 21.21 4.90
N LEU A 464 3.52 20.69 3.88
CA LEU A 464 3.02 21.51 2.76
C LEU A 464 1.77 22.31 3.11
N GLU A 465 0.98 21.79 4.04
CA GLU A 465 -0.29 22.34 4.47
C GLU A 465 -0.07 23.41 5.56
N GLY A 466 0.54 24.53 5.18
CA GLY A 466 0.47 25.77 5.97
C GLY A 466 -0.94 26.33 6.17
N GLY A 467 -1.97 25.55 5.82
CA GLY A 467 -3.38 25.82 5.93
C GLY A 467 -3.97 25.58 7.32
N PHE A 468 -3.22 25.01 8.28
CA PHE A 468 -3.63 25.02 9.69
C PHE A 468 -3.32 26.34 10.40
N ARG A 469 -2.65 27.29 9.71
CA ARG A 469 -2.17 28.58 10.24
C ARG A 469 -1.28 28.46 11.48
N ASP A 470 -0.64 27.30 11.66
CA ASP A 470 0.29 27.07 12.74
C ASP A 470 1.69 26.86 12.17
N VAL A 471 2.53 27.90 12.30
CA VAL A 471 3.94 27.86 11.89
C VAL A 471 4.69 26.78 12.68
N GLU A 472 4.26 26.49 13.91
CA GLU A 472 4.90 25.50 14.77
C GLU A 472 4.73 24.09 14.19
N ALA A 473 3.51 23.71 13.77
CA ALA A 473 3.26 22.41 13.16
C ALA A 473 4.09 22.15 11.88
N GLU A 474 4.34 23.19 11.09
CA GLU A 474 5.23 23.10 9.92
C GLU A 474 6.69 22.87 10.32
N GLU A 475 7.16 23.55 11.36
CA GLU A 475 8.53 23.39 11.88
C GLU A 475 8.71 22.00 12.49
N GLU A 476 7.75 21.55 13.28
CA GLU A 476 7.75 20.24 13.93
C GLU A 476 7.75 19.09 12.90
N SER A 477 6.92 19.19 11.87
CA SER A 477 6.88 18.21 10.79
C SER A 477 8.16 18.20 9.96
N CYS A 478 8.75 19.37 9.68
CA CYS A 478 10.05 19.48 9.01
C CYS A 478 11.15 18.78 9.82
N GLU A 479 11.22 19.03 11.12
CA GLU A 479 12.20 18.40 12.01
C GLU A 479 12.08 16.87 12.00
N LEU A 480 10.85 16.34 12.09
CA LEU A 480 10.59 14.91 12.03
C LEU A 480 10.98 14.30 10.67
N LEU A 481 10.76 15.01 9.56
CA LEU A 481 11.19 14.57 8.23
C LEU A 481 12.71 14.53 8.11
N LEU A 482 13.44 15.50 8.66
CA LEU A 482 14.90 15.50 8.66
C LEU A 482 15.48 14.34 9.47
N ARG A 483 14.95 14.08 10.68
CA ARG A 483 15.32 12.90 11.49
C ARG A 483 15.07 11.58 10.74
N LEU A 484 14.01 11.53 9.94
CA LEU A 484 13.69 10.37 9.12
C LEU A 484 14.67 10.19 7.94
N VAL A 485 15.17 11.27 7.34
CA VAL A 485 16.22 11.17 6.30
C VAL A 485 17.57 10.77 6.88
N GLU A 486 17.92 11.25 8.07
CA GLU A 486 19.14 10.84 8.78
C GLU A 486 19.18 9.34 9.06
N SER A 487 18.02 8.74 9.32
CA SER A 487 17.88 7.31 9.61
C SER A 487 17.61 6.45 8.37
N ASN A 488 17.02 7.02 7.31
CA ASN A 488 16.77 6.36 6.04
C ASN A 488 17.09 7.28 4.85
N ALA A 489 18.29 7.11 4.31
CA ALA A 489 18.80 7.90 3.20
C ALA A 489 17.94 7.81 1.92
N GLU A 490 17.22 6.69 1.70
CA GLU A 490 16.38 6.48 0.50
C GLU A 490 15.24 7.52 0.36
N LEU A 491 14.85 8.12 1.48
CA LEU A 491 13.78 9.11 1.51
C LEU A 491 14.27 10.53 1.17
N GLY A 492 15.60 10.73 1.07
CA GLY A 492 16.23 12.02 0.85
C GLY A 492 15.78 12.73 -0.43
N MET A 493 15.63 12.00 -1.54
CA MET A 493 15.15 12.60 -2.80
C MET A 493 13.71 13.11 -2.69
N GLY A 494 12.83 12.32 -2.05
CA GLY A 494 11.44 12.70 -1.83
C GLY A 494 11.32 13.95 -0.96
N VAL A 495 12.09 14.05 0.11
CA VAL A 495 12.10 15.23 0.99
C VAL A 495 12.79 16.42 0.32
N LEU A 496 13.83 16.22 -0.48
CA LEU A 496 14.48 17.31 -1.24
C LEU A 496 13.51 17.99 -2.21
N THR A 497 12.75 17.21 -2.98
CA THR A 497 11.74 17.76 -3.91
C THR A 497 10.65 18.52 -3.17
N LEU A 498 10.26 18.06 -1.98
CA LEU A 498 9.32 18.73 -1.08
C LEU A 498 9.86 20.09 -0.58
N LEU A 499 11.10 20.12 -0.09
CA LEU A 499 11.77 21.32 0.41
C LEU A 499 11.91 22.38 -0.69
N LEU A 500 12.38 21.97 -1.88
CA LEU A 500 12.52 22.87 -3.04
C LEU A 500 11.17 23.42 -3.49
N TYR A 501 10.13 22.58 -3.49
CA TYR A 501 8.78 23.01 -3.82
C TYR A 501 8.24 24.07 -2.86
N LYS A 502 8.42 23.87 -1.54
CA LYS A 502 8.00 24.85 -0.53
C LYS A 502 8.85 26.12 -0.62
N LEU A 503 10.18 25.99 -0.76
CA LEU A 503 11.10 27.12 -0.87
C LEU A 503 10.75 28.05 -2.04
N ALA A 504 10.39 27.50 -3.20
CA ALA A 504 10.02 28.28 -4.38
C ALA A 504 8.77 29.17 -4.19
N ARG A 505 8.03 28.96 -3.09
CA ARG A 505 6.72 29.58 -2.84
C ARG A 505 6.64 30.28 -1.49
N GLU A 506 7.63 30.08 -0.64
CA GLU A 506 7.71 30.71 0.67
C GLU A 506 7.98 32.20 0.50
N SER A 507 7.26 33.04 1.25
CA SER A 507 7.44 34.49 1.22
C SER A 507 8.13 35.00 2.48
N ASN A 508 8.05 34.26 3.58
CA ASN A 508 8.70 34.62 4.83
C ASN A 508 10.22 34.38 4.74
N PRO A 509 11.08 35.40 4.92
CA PRO A 509 12.54 35.24 4.83
C PRO A 509 13.12 34.28 5.88
N GLU A 510 12.53 34.20 7.08
CA GLU A 510 13.00 33.30 8.13
C GLU A 510 12.72 31.83 7.75
N SER A 511 11.50 31.54 7.29
CA SER A 511 11.13 30.23 6.77
C SER A 511 11.97 29.86 5.54
N GLN A 512 12.19 30.79 4.60
CA GLN A 512 13.09 30.57 3.47
C GLN A 512 14.50 30.19 3.92
N LEU A 513 15.07 30.90 4.88
CA LEU A 513 16.41 30.60 5.41
C LEU A 513 16.46 29.22 6.08
N ARG A 514 15.42 28.85 6.84
CA ARG A 514 15.32 27.53 7.47
C ARG A 514 15.24 26.40 6.43
N LEU A 515 14.43 26.58 5.39
CA LEU A 515 14.32 25.64 4.25
C LEU A 515 15.65 25.52 3.50
N LEU A 516 16.33 26.65 3.25
CA LEU A 516 17.64 26.64 2.62
C LEU A 516 18.65 25.84 3.44
N ARG A 517 18.64 26.02 4.77
CA ARG A 517 19.55 25.33 5.70
C ARG A 517 19.27 23.84 5.84
N SER A 518 18.09 23.36 5.47
CA SER A 518 17.75 21.93 5.51
C SER A 518 18.11 21.18 4.23
N ILE A 519 18.23 21.87 3.08
CA ILE A 519 18.60 21.25 1.79
C ILE A 519 19.91 20.44 1.84
N PRO A 520 21.01 20.92 2.45
CA PRO A 520 22.26 20.15 2.50
C PRO A 520 22.14 18.79 3.21
N ALA A 521 21.19 18.66 4.15
CA ALA A 521 20.94 17.38 4.83
C ALA A 521 20.44 16.28 3.89
N MET A 522 19.94 16.63 2.69
CA MET A 522 19.45 15.67 1.70
C MET A 522 20.59 15.01 0.89
N ALA A 523 21.82 15.52 1.01
CA ALA A 523 22.99 15.05 0.28
C ALA A 523 23.60 13.74 0.83
N VAL A 524 22.88 13.02 1.70
CA VAL A 524 23.28 11.69 2.20
C VAL A 524 23.39 10.68 1.04
N GLN A 525 22.51 10.81 0.04
CA GLN A 525 22.58 10.05 -1.21
C GLN A 525 23.35 10.83 -2.28
N LYS A 526 24.24 10.13 -2.98
CA LYS A 526 25.11 10.73 -4.02
C LYS A 526 24.29 11.27 -5.19
N GLU A 527 23.14 10.66 -5.45
CA GLU A 527 22.20 11.02 -6.51
C GLU A 527 21.56 12.40 -6.26
N ASN A 528 21.48 12.83 -5.00
CA ASN A 528 20.92 14.13 -4.62
C ASN A 528 21.95 15.27 -4.72
N VAL A 529 23.25 14.96 -4.65
CA VAL A 529 24.33 15.95 -4.65
C VAL A 529 24.27 16.92 -5.85
N PRO A 530 24.08 16.47 -7.11
CA PRO A 530 23.98 17.38 -8.25
C PRO A 530 22.83 18.39 -8.12
N LEU A 531 21.67 17.95 -7.65
CA LEU A 531 20.50 18.83 -7.48
C LEU A 531 20.74 19.85 -6.36
N VAL A 532 21.29 19.42 -5.23
CA VAL A 532 21.69 20.30 -4.13
C VAL A 532 22.69 21.35 -4.61
N LEU A 533 23.77 20.93 -5.28
CA LEU A 533 24.78 21.84 -5.83
C LEU A 533 24.19 22.83 -6.84
N SER A 534 23.31 22.37 -7.74
CA SER A 534 22.66 23.25 -8.72
C SER A 534 21.79 24.32 -8.05
N THR A 535 21.15 23.98 -6.93
CA THR A 535 20.36 24.92 -6.14
C THR A 535 21.28 25.95 -5.48
N LEU A 536 22.40 25.53 -4.88
CA LEU A 536 23.37 26.45 -4.27
C LEU A 536 24.03 27.38 -5.29
N GLU A 537 24.38 26.88 -6.48
CA GLU A 537 24.93 27.69 -7.57
C GLU A 537 23.93 28.72 -8.08
N SER A 538 22.63 28.38 -8.15
CA SER A 538 21.60 29.34 -8.53
C SER A 538 21.47 30.52 -7.56
N LEU A 539 21.74 30.30 -6.26
CA LEU A 539 21.71 31.33 -5.22
C LEU A 539 22.94 32.24 -5.28
N LYS A 540 24.08 31.74 -5.77
CA LYS A 540 25.35 32.48 -5.90
C LYS A 540 25.22 33.72 -6.80
N ILE A 541 24.22 33.73 -7.70
CA ILE A 541 23.96 34.84 -8.64
C ILE A 541 23.67 36.15 -7.89
N LYS A 542 22.95 36.10 -6.76
CA LYS A 542 22.61 37.30 -5.97
C LYS A 542 23.71 37.60 -4.96
N LYS A 543 24.28 38.82 -5.02
CA LYS A 543 25.38 39.25 -4.13
C LYS A 543 25.03 39.12 -2.63
N SER A 544 23.82 39.50 -2.23
CA SER A 544 23.34 39.45 -0.84
C SER A 544 23.20 38.04 -0.27
N LEU A 545 23.11 37.01 -1.11
CA LEU A 545 22.96 35.62 -0.66
C LEU A 545 24.30 34.88 -0.57
N LYS A 546 25.41 35.47 -1.03
CA LYS A 546 26.73 34.83 -1.02
C LYS A 546 27.21 34.39 0.38
N PRO A 547 27.03 35.18 1.46
CA PRO A 547 27.37 34.73 2.81
C PRO A 547 26.55 33.50 3.26
N ILE A 548 25.27 33.44 2.86
CA ILE A 548 24.40 32.29 3.15
C ILE A 548 24.86 31.06 2.35
N VAL A 549 25.22 31.24 1.07
CA VAL A 549 25.75 30.15 0.24
C VAL A 549 27.00 29.52 0.85
N LEU A 550 27.90 30.31 1.47
CA LEU A 550 29.04 29.77 2.22
C LEU A 550 28.61 28.87 3.40
N ASP A 551 27.66 29.31 4.24
CA ASP A 551 27.07 28.49 5.33
C ASP A 551 26.49 27.18 4.78
N LEU A 552 25.77 27.25 3.66
CA LEU A 552 25.17 26.08 3.02
C LEU A 552 26.22 25.10 2.47
N TYR A 553 27.31 25.58 1.87
CA TYR A 553 28.41 24.74 1.40
C TYR A 553 29.16 24.04 2.55
N VAL A 554 29.31 24.71 3.69
CA VAL A 554 29.88 24.07 4.90
C VAL A 554 28.95 22.97 5.41
N ARG A 555 27.64 23.24 5.50
CA ARG A 555 26.65 22.23 5.88
C ARG A 555 26.65 21.04 4.91
N LEU A 556 26.79 21.29 3.62
CA LEU A 556 26.90 20.25 2.59
C LEU A 556 28.16 19.41 2.79
N TRP A 557 29.31 20.05 3.03
CA TRP A 557 30.56 19.35 3.28
C TRP A 557 30.55 18.48 4.54
N LYS A 558 29.81 18.88 5.58
CA LYS A 558 29.61 18.05 6.79
C LYS A 558 28.89 16.74 6.48
N VAL A 559 27.96 16.76 5.52
CA VAL A 559 27.17 15.58 5.11
C VAL A 559 27.93 14.75 4.07
N GLU A 560 28.47 15.39 3.02
CA GLU A 560 29.22 14.75 1.94
C GLU A 560 30.63 15.35 1.82
N PRO A 561 31.66 14.69 2.40
CA PRO A 561 33.02 15.23 2.44
C PRO A 561 33.65 15.50 1.07
N ARG A 562 33.21 14.81 0.01
CA ARG A 562 33.72 15.00 -1.35
C ARG A 562 33.42 16.40 -1.90
N CYS A 563 32.44 17.09 -1.32
CA CYS A 563 32.06 18.45 -1.71
C CYS A 563 33.06 19.54 -1.25
N TYR A 564 34.13 19.17 -0.53
CA TYR A 564 35.17 20.11 -0.09
C TYR A 564 35.77 20.93 -1.25
N SER A 565 35.99 20.30 -2.41
CA SER A 565 36.59 20.98 -3.58
C SER A 565 35.75 22.19 -4.04
N TYR A 566 34.42 22.09 -3.98
CA TYR A 566 33.51 23.18 -4.32
C TYR A 566 33.54 24.29 -3.27
N LEU A 567 33.54 23.92 -1.97
CA LEU A 567 33.66 24.86 -0.86
C LEU A 567 35.00 25.62 -0.93
N HIS A 568 36.11 24.90 -1.11
CA HIS A 568 37.44 25.49 -1.22
C HIS A 568 37.52 26.48 -2.38
N LYS A 569 37.01 26.10 -3.56
CA LYS A 569 36.93 27.01 -4.71
C LYS A 569 36.17 28.29 -4.38
N LEU A 570 35.04 28.19 -3.68
CA LEU A 570 34.23 29.34 -3.30
C LEU A 570 34.93 30.27 -2.29
N VAL A 571 35.73 29.72 -1.38
CA VAL A 571 36.49 30.50 -0.38
C VAL A 571 37.71 31.17 -1.00
N VAL A 572 38.35 30.54 -2.00
CA VAL A 572 39.49 31.11 -2.73
C VAL A 572 39.04 32.22 -3.69
N GLU A 573 37.90 32.06 -4.36
CA GLU A 573 37.35 33.05 -5.30
C GLU A 573 36.66 34.20 -4.56
N ASP A 574 37.37 35.32 -4.36
CA ASP A 574 36.76 36.50 -3.78
C ASP A 574 35.80 37.20 -4.77
N PRO A 575 34.63 37.68 -4.30
CA PRO A 575 33.76 38.52 -5.10
C PRO A 575 34.43 39.86 -5.44
N LYS A 576 34.13 40.41 -6.62
CA LYS A 576 34.67 41.72 -7.07
C LYS A 576 34.38 42.87 -6.07
N ASP A 577 33.22 42.81 -5.41
CA ASP A 577 32.84 43.73 -4.33
C ASP A 577 32.74 42.91 -3.04
N ILE A 578 33.66 43.17 -2.11
CA ILE A 578 33.75 42.47 -0.82
C ILE A 578 32.94 43.24 0.21
N ASP A 579 31.86 42.61 0.70
CA ASP A 579 31.04 43.12 1.80
C ASP A 579 31.56 42.59 3.15
N TRP A 580 31.31 43.32 4.24
CA TRP A 580 31.71 42.89 5.58
C TRP A 580 31.02 41.58 6.01
N GLU A 581 29.81 41.33 5.53
CA GLU A 581 29.06 40.08 5.75
C GLU A 581 29.76 38.88 5.10
N TRP A 582 30.37 39.10 3.92
CA TRP A 582 31.15 38.08 3.24
C TRP A 582 32.43 37.75 4.02
N GLU A 583 33.20 38.75 4.44
CA GLU A 583 34.43 38.51 5.20
C GLU A 583 34.15 37.86 6.56
N LEU A 584 33.05 38.23 7.22
CA LEU A 584 32.61 37.57 8.45
C LEU A 584 32.25 36.10 8.22
N ALA A 585 31.43 35.81 7.20
CA ALA A 585 31.05 34.45 6.86
C ALA A 585 32.27 33.61 6.44
N LYS A 586 33.16 34.17 5.62
CA LYS A 586 34.41 33.54 5.17
C LYS A 586 35.31 33.21 6.36
N ALA A 587 35.50 34.14 7.29
CA ALA A 587 36.28 33.90 8.51
C ALA A 587 35.68 32.78 9.38
N ASN A 588 34.35 32.77 9.53
CA ASN A 588 33.65 31.73 10.28
C ASN A 588 33.83 30.35 9.63
N VAL A 589 33.65 30.26 8.31
CA VAL A 589 33.84 29.04 7.51
C VAL A 589 35.26 28.52 7.62
N LEU A 590 36.26 29.40 7.48
CA LEU A 590 37.67 29.02 7.60
C LEU A 590 37.99 28.44 8.98
N LYS A 591 37.50 29.10 10.05
CA LYS A 591 37.63 28.59 11.41
C LYS A 591 36.96 27.22 11.54
N GLU A 592 35.74 27.06 11.05
CA GLU A 592 34.98 25.82 11.17
C GLU A 592 35.63 24.65 10.41
N ILE A 593 36.23 24.89 9.25
CA ILE A 593 37.02 23.88 8.54
C ILE A 593 38.26 23.48 9.36
N CYS A 594 38.93 24.45 9.99
CA CYS A 594 40.06 24.17 10.87
C CYS A 594 39.64 23.36 12.10
N ASP A 595 38.50 23.68 12.73
CA ASP A 595 37.97 22.95 13.88
C ASP A 595 37.65 21.48 13.54
N LEU A 596 37.08 21.23 12.35
CA LEU A 596 36.63 19.89 11.95
C LEU A 596 37.72 19.02 11.36
N ARG A 597 38.61 19.58 10.52
CA ARG A 597 39.62 18.84 9.76
C ARG A 597 40.93 19.60 9.62
N ALA A 598 41.49 20.06 10.74
CA ALA A 598 42.76 20.77 10.79
C ALA A 598 43.88 20.06 9.98
N HIS A 599 44.12 18.77 10.24
CA HIS A 599 45.23 18.04 9.61
C HIS A 599 45.09 17.87 8.10
N ALA A 600 43.87 17.79 7.57
CA ALA A 600 43.63 17.55 6.15
C ALA A 600 43.69 18.82 5.31
N HIS A 601 43.19 19.95 5.84
CA HIS A 601 42.98 21.18 5.05
C HIS A 601 43.67 22.41 5.64
N GLY A 602 44.10 22.37 6.90
CA GLY A 602 44.54 23.55 7.66
C GLY A 602 45.75 24.28 7.08
N LYS A 603 46.73 23.57 6.50
CA LYS A 603 47.91 24.22 5.88
C LYS A 603 47.54 25.09 4.67
N GLU A 604 46.56 24.65 3.89
CA GLU A 604 46.11 25.34 2.68
C GLU A 604 45.29 26.61 3.01
N LEU A 605 44.66 26.64 4.19
CA LEU A 605 43.81 27.75 4.62
C LEU A 605 44.58 28.90 5.29
N LEU A 606 45.82 28.69 5.71
CA LEU A 606 46.64 29.70 6.40
C LEU A 606 46.81 31.02 5.60
N PRO A 607 47.08 31.00 4.27
CA PRO A 607 47.16 32.22 3.49
C PRO A 607 45.85 33.01 3.47
N LEU A 608 44.71 32.32 3.45
CA LEU A 608 43.37 32.91 3.43
C LEU A 608 43.03 33.55 4.78
N LEU A 609 43.38 32.89 5.89
CA LEU A 609 43.25 33.45 7.24
C LEU A 609 44.09 34.73 7.40
N SER A 610 45.33 34.72 6.94
CA SER A 610 46.21 35.91 6.94
C SER A 610 45.65 37.03 6.06
N GLN A 611 45.08 36.69 4.90
CA GLN A 611 44.47 37.66 3.99
C GLN A 611 43.26 38.35 4.64
N THR A 612 42.36 37.61 5.28
CA THR A 612 41.21 38.17 6.01
C THR A 612 41.69 39.10 7.15
N LEU A 613 42.73 38.73 7.89
CA LEU A 613 43.31 39.60 8.93
C LEU A 613 43.88 40.92 8.37
N ASN A 614 44.50 40.87 7.20
CA ASN A 614 45.04 42.08 6.57
C ASN A 614 43.95 42.99 6.02
N ARG A 615 42.88 42.42 5.44
CA ARG A 615 41.71 43.16 4.95
C ARG A 615 40.89 43.79 6.06
N CYS A 616 40.79 43.12 7.21
CA CYS A 616 40.06 43.59 8.38
C CYS A 616 40.95 44.35 9.39
N SER A 617 42.02 44.99 8.91
CA SER A 617 42.92 45.79 9.75
C SER A 617 42.25 47.07 10.27
N PRO A 618 42.63 47.56 11.47
CA PRO A 618 41.97 48.70 12.09
C PRO A 618 42.26 50.00 11.33
N THR A 619 41.23 50.78 11.03
CA THR A 619 41.34 52.14 10.47
C THR A 619 41.15 53.19 11.58
N TYR A 620 42.14 54.07 11.75
CA TYR A 620 42.12 55.17 12.73
C TYR A 620 42.25 56.50 11.99
N GLY A 621 41.15 57.23 11.81
CA GLY A 621 41.17 58.59 11.25
C GLY A 621 41.05 59.67 12.33
N LYS A 622 41.33 60.92 11.96
CA LYS A 622 41.14 62.10 12.83
C LYS A 622 39.95 62.92 12.31
N GLY A 623 38.82 62.95 13.06
CA GLY A 623 37.65 63.79 12.76
C GLY A 623 36.33 63.25 13.32
N LYS A 624 35.50 64.10 13.96
CA LYS A 624 34.28 63.72 14.72
C LYS A 624 33.17 63.03 13.91
N GLU A 625 32.93 63.41 12.65
CA GLU A 625 31.92 62.74 11.80
C GLU A 625 32.44 61.40 11.26
N MET A 626 33.76 61.27 11.11
CA MET A 626 34.44 60.03 10.73
C MET A 626 34.50 58.99 11.87
N GLU A 627 34.39 59.41 13.13
CA GLU A 627 34.51 58.53 14.30
C GLU A 627 33.36 57.50 14.42
N ILE A 628 32.12 57.89 14.09
CA ILE A 628 30.95 57.00 14.20
C ILE A 628 30.99 55.93 13.10
N GLU A 629 31.23 56.32 11.85
CA GLU A 629 31.31 55.39 10.72
C GLU A 629 32.51 54.43 10.88
N GLN A 630 33.67 54.95 11.34
CA GLN A 630 34.83 54.13 11.68
C GLN A 630 34.56 53.19 12.86
N PHE A 631 33.79 53.61 13.87
CA PHE A 631 33.40 52.74 14.99
C PHE A 631 32.59 51.54 14.50
N TYR A 632 31.58 51.74 13.64
CA TYR A 632 30.79 50.64 13.07
C TYR A 632 31.61 49.77 12.11
N LEU A 633 32.47 50.37 11.28
CA LEU A 633 33.36 49.63 10.37
C LEU A 633 34.36 48.75 11.14
N ASN A 634 35.01 49.32 12.16
CA ASN A 634 35.93 48.61 13.04
C ASN A 634 35.24 47.52 13.85
N LYS A 635 33.99 47.74 14.30
CA LYS A 635 33.18 46.71 14.98
C LYS A 635 32.89 45.52 14.06
N LYS A 636 32.48 45.78 12.81
CA LYS A 636 32.24 44.73 11.79
C LYS A 636 33.51 43.95 11.44
N ALA A 637 34.62 44.65 11.19
CA ALA A 637 35.92 44.03 10.88
C ALA A 637 36.52 43.28 12.09
N SER A 638 36.17 43.66 13.32
CA SER A 638 36.70 43.02 14.53
C SER A 638 36.27 41.55 14.67
N ALA A 639 35.01 41.24 14.32
CA ALA A 639 34.48 39.88 14.45
C ALA A 639 35.14 38.92 13.45
N ALA A 640 35.33 39.34 12.19
CA ALA A 640 36.05 38.56 11.19
C ALA A 640 37.52 38.34 11.59
N SER A 641 38.18 39.38 12.14
CA SER A 641 39.56 39.27 12.64
C SER A 641 39.68 38.28 13.80
N ALA A 642 38.77 38.35 14.76
CA ALA A 642 38.73 37.43 15.91
C ALA A 642 38.53 35.97 15.48
N LEU A 643 37.63 35.72 14.52
CA LEU A 643 37.40 34.37 13.98
C LEU A 643 38.62 33.84 13.21
N ALA A 644 39.31 34.70 12.44
CA ALA A 644 40.51 34.31 11.72
C ALA A 644 41.68 34.00 12.67
N LEU A 645 41.84 34.76 13.77
CA LEU A 645 42.79 34.43 14.84
C LEU A 645 42.41 33.15 15.57
N ALA A 646 41.12 32.93 15.85
CA ALA A 646 40.65 31.69 16.47
C ALA A 646 41.01 30.47 15.62
N GLY A 647 40.75 30.52 14.30
CA GLY A 647 41.15 29.47 13.35
C GLY A 647 42.68 29.27 13.32
N THR A 648 43.46 30.35 13.33
CA THR A 648 44.93 30.27 13.41
C THR A 648 45.39 29.61 14.73
N SER A 649 44.71 29.90 15.85
CA SER A 649 45.03 29.28 17.14
C SER A 649 44.77 27.77 17.14
N VAL A 650 43.73 27.31 16.43
CA VAL A 650 43.42 25.88 16.28
C VAL A 650 44.55 25.19 15.53
N LEU A 651 45.03 25.78 14.43
CA LEU A 651 46.16 25.24 13.67
C LEU A 651 47.47 25.19 14.49
N LEU A 652 47.68 26.14 15.40
CA LEU A 652 48.80 26.11 16.35
C LEU A 652 48.64 25.02 17.41
N LYS A 653 47.44 24.86 17.97
CA LYS A 653 47.12 23.80 18.96
C LYS A 653 47.32 22.40 18.37
N GLU A 654 46.90 22.20 17.12
CA GLU A 654 47.06 20.95 16.37
C GLU A 654 48.49 20.76 15.81
N LYS A 655 49.43 21.66 16.14
CA LYS A 655 50.85 21.61 15.72
C LYS A 655 51.07 21.56 14.20
N ILE A 656 50.16 22.17 13.43
CA ILE A 656 50.22 22.20 11.97
C ILE A 656 51.15 23.31 11.47
N ILE A 657 51.28 24.38 12.25
CA ILE A 657 52.06 25.59 11.95
C ILE A 657 53.01 25.88 13.11
N ASP A 658 54.18 26.45 12.81
CA ASP A 658 55.17 26.89 13.80
C ASP A 658 54.71 28.15 14.57
N PRO A 659 54.62 28.11 15.91
CA PRO A 659 54.29 29.26 16.75
C PRO A 659 55.24 30.45 16.56
N CYS A 660 56.53 30.22 16.36
CA CYS A 660 57.53 31.30 16.25
C CYS A 660 57.33 32.08 14.95
N ALA A 661 57.15 31.37 13.83
CA ALA A 661 56.86 31.99 12.54
C ALA A 661 55.57 32.83 12.56
N VAL A 662 54.49 32.33 13.19
CA VAL A 662 53.22 33.05 13.28
C VAL A 662 53.34 34.31 14.14
N TRP A 663 54.02 34.23 15.29
CA TRP A 663 54.22 35.37 16.17
C TRP A 663 55.05 36.48 15.54
N ASN A 664 56.09 36.12 14.77
CA ASN A 664 56.90 37.09 14.04
C ASN A 664 56.07 37.92 13.03
N VAL A 665 55.03 37.32 12.43
CA VAL A 665 54.17 37.99 11.44
C VAL A 665 53.00 38.74 12.08
N LEU A 666 52.36 38.17 13.11
CA LEU A 666 51.15 38.74 13.72
C LEU A 666 51.43 39.64 14.94
N GLY A 667 52.50 39.38 15.70
CA GLY A 667 52.83 40.12 16.93
C GLY A 667 52.91 41.64 16.75
N PRO A 668 53.61 42.17 15.72
CA PRO A 668 53.66 43.61 15.46
C PRO A 668 52.31 44.24 15.09
N LYS A 669 51.38 43.46 14.52
CA LYS A 669 50.04 43.92 14.15
C LYS A 669 49.09 43.91 15.34
N LEU A 670 49.11 42.82 16.13
CA LEU A 670 48.25 42.64 17.29
C LEU A 670 48.60 43.59 18.45
N SER A 671 49.89 43.89 18.65
CA SER A 671 50.36 44.87 19.65
C SER A 671 49.83 46.29 19.44
N ARG A 672 49.35 46.62 18.23
CA ARG A 672 48.79 47.93 17.86
C ARG A 672 47.27 47.92 17.77
N ASP A 673 46.62 46.76 17.89
CA ASP A 673 45.17 46.63 17.80
C ASP A 673 44.51 47.06 19.12
N ARG A 674 43.48 47.91 19.04
CA ARG A 674 42.73 48.42 20.20
C ARG A 674 41.31 47.85 20.30
N ARG A 675 40.94 46.92 19.41
CA ARG A 675 39.58 46.36 19.36
C ARG A 675 39.42 45.27 20.44
N PRO A 676 38.46 45.40 21.37
CA PRO A 676 38.37 44.53 22.54
C PRO A 676 38.07 43.06 22.20
N THR A 677 37.37 42.79 21.09
CA THR A 677 37.05 41.44 20.60
C THR A 677 38.24 40.71 19.98
N VAL A 678 39.30 41.43 19.59
CA VAL A 678 40.52 40.87 19.00
C VAL A 678 41.60 40.66 20.07
N ILE A 679 41.57 41.50 21.11
CA ILE A 679 42.48 41.42 22.26
C ILE A 679 42.09 40.27 23.20
N LYS A 680 40.78 40.03 23.38
CA LYS A 680 40.24 38.86 24.07
C LYS A 680 40.44 37.61 23.22
#